data_AF-A0A4Y9YQ16-F1
#
_entry.id   AF-A0A4Y9YQ16-F1
#
_cell.length_a   1.000
_cell.length_b   1.000
_cell.length_c   1.000
_cell.angle_alpha   90.00
_cell.angle_beta   90.00
_cell.angle_gamma   90.00
#
_symmetry.space_group_name_H-M   'P 1'
#
loop_
_entity.id
_entity.type
_entity.pdbx_description
1 polymer ?
#
loop_
_entity_poly.entity_id
_entity_poly.type
_entity_poly.pdbx_seq_one_letter_code
_entity_poly.pdbx_strand_id
1 'polypeptide(L)'
;MSTLGAGVKSGQLHQGHFNANQYNYLEGNVPVAAFDKPILLIGRENMNRAVQGDVVAVEVFSESEWKAPADEVVEQETTLRNDDADESEEENDDEEAMAERKVLQAERARREASVRQPTGRVVGIIKRNWRSYVCHIDSTSLTSSNTTSLSQQTVFATPVSRLLPRIRLRTRQAPALLGQKILVTIDRWDSTSRYPEGHFVRALGKVESKEAEQESLLLEFDIPYRPFGKAILDCLPPEGDHWVVPPKTADNPVWRDREDLRDLIICSIDPPGCQDIDDALHARTLPNGNIEAGVHIADVSHFVHPDNPMDSEAAARGTTVYLVDKRIDMLPALLGTNLCSLRPHVERLAFSVIWELTPEADIVNVRFTKSVIASKSAFTYEEAQIRKDDPKLDDDLTKSIRLLNSLAQKLKANRMAAGALNLASPEVKIQLDSSESSDPIDVEQKELRETNSLVEEFMLLANISVARKIEEAFPQTAVLRRHLPPPRSNFEKLQDILQKRKGLTLDVSSSRALADSLDKCLDPNEPAFNTLVRIMATRCMLSAEYFCSGSVARDTFGHYGLASSIYTHFTSPIRRYADVLVHRQLSAAIGYSSLHATLHSKSHVERVLDVVNRRHRMAQMAGRASVEFYVGLALKSRGKGKATTEEAFVIRTFRNGLAVYVSKLGIEGLVTFKRETQFDPDAYTMTVPAASPEAVGTTIAVFDKVTVEIEVEKDKNTQRGRVKMTLRSPVDSTISLVLLAAFVAAALATRRKRPLPPGPKGLPLLGNIYDVPKSREWLAYQRWSQQYDSDVIYLNLAGTPVVVVNTIDAAYELFERRSALYSDRPKMTMLNDLVGCDWHFVFMGYGNRWRERRRVFHQYFHPSAALQHRPRALRGARVLLSRLLDAPDDFMGHLRHMAGSLIIGVAYGLDVQPKDDPYVATAQRALHAMAMAGNAGSFLVDSIPWLKYVPAWFPGAGFKRKATEWRKSTTAMVEVPFQAVKNAIADGMAPPSMVLSLLGTLEEEDDSTHMEKLFSGVAAAAYTGGSDTTVSALGSFFLAMLLHPDVQRKAQAELDGVVGNDRLPDFSDEQSLPYITALVQEVLRWRPVTPLAVPHRLTSEDEFRGYRLPAGAIVVGNGWAMLHDENRFPHADDFIPERFLTPDGQLNTDMKDAELPAFGFGRRICPGRYLACSSLWISIASILSSLEIYKPLDDQGNPIEPSGDYTTGLVTYPLPFKCGFKPRSKAAEDLIHAAVIQLD
;
A
#
# COMPACT_ATOMS: atom_id res chain seq x y z
N MET A 1 2.12 -27.01 -44.34
CA MET A 1 3.10 -27.48 -43.32
C MET A 1 4.26 -28.27 -43.93
N SER A 2 4.06 -29.23 -44.85
CA SER A 2 5.19 -29.99 -45.44
C SER A 2 6.15 -29.10 -46.26
N THR A 3 5.64 -28.11 -47.01
CA THR A 3 6.46 -27.16 -47.78
C THR A 3 7.30 -26.24 -46.88
N LEU A 4 6.72 -25.71 -45.80
CA LEU A 4 7.45 -24.89 -44.81
C LEU A 4 8.54 -25.73 -44.11
N GLY A 5 8.21 -26.95 -43.69
CA GLY A 5 9.17 -27.87 -43.08
C GLY A 5 10.30 -28.26 -44.03
N ALA A 6 10.01 -28.46 -45.33
CA ALA A 6 11.03 -28.70 -46.35
C ALA A 6 11.91 -27.47 -46.60
N GLY A 7 11.33 -26.27 -46.62
CA GLY A 7 12.07 -25.01 -46.75
C GLY A 7 13.02 -24.75 -45.57
N VAL A 8 12.57 -25.02 -44.33
CA VAL A 8 13.42 -24.91 -43.14
C VAL A 8 14.53 -25.96 -43.16
N LYS A 9 14.20 -27.22 -43.51
CA LYS A 9 15.21 -28.31 -43.59
C LYS A 9 16.24 -28.10 -44.70
N SER A 10 15.86 -27.49 -45.82
CA SER A 10 16.76 -27.17 -46.93
C SER A 10 17.56 -25.89 -46.71
N GLY A 11 17.30 -25.14 -45.64
CA GLY A 11 17.97 -23.88 -45.33
C GLY A 11 17.49 -22.68 -46.18
N GLN A 12 16.47 -22.86 -47.03
CA GLN A 12 15.86 -21.76 -47.79
C GLN A 12 15.02 -20.82 -46.92
N LEU A 13 14.43 -21.37 -45.86
CA LEU A 13 13.70 -20.61 -44.84
C LEU A 13 14.38 -20.78 -43.49
N HIS A 14 14.26 -19.78 -42.64
CA HIS A 14 14.79 -19.83 -41.28
C HIS A 14 13.64 -19.85 -40.27
N GLN A 15 13.81 -20.63 -39.20
CA GLN A 15 12.84 -20.73 -38.12
C GLN A 15 13.35 -20.01 -36.87
N GLY A 16 12.48 -19.23 -36.23
CA GLY A 16 12.78 -18.55 -34.97
C GLY A 16 11.52 -18.04 -34.27
N HIS A 17 11.69 -17.44 -33.09
CA HIS A 17 10.61 -16.78 -32.38
C HIS A 17 10.43 -15.35 -32.87
N PHE A 18 9.19 -14.95 -33.13
CA PHE A 18 8.87 -13.57 -33.48
C PHE A 18 8.90 -12.66 -32.25
N ASN A 19 9.68 -11.58 -32.34
CA ASN A 19 9.78 -10.53 -31.33
C ASN A 19 9.28 -9.20 -31.92
N ALA A 20 8.14 -8.71 -31.45
CA ALA A 20 7.65 -7.37 -31.76
C ALA A 20 8.55 -6.30 -31.11
N ASN A 21 8.72 -5.16 -31.78
CA ASN A 21 9.45 -4.02 -31.22
C ASN A 21 8.55 -3.22 -30.26
N GLN A 22 9.05 -2.97 -29.05
CA GLN A 22 8.31 -2.27 -27.99
C GLN A 22 8.11 -0.78 -28.25
N TYR A 23 8.93 -0.16 -29.12
CA TYR A 23 8.88 1.28 -29.44
C TYR A 23 8.34 1.58 -30.84
N ASN A 24 8.14 0.56 -31.67
CA ASN A 24 7.61 0.70 -33.03
C ASN A 24 6.77 -0.52 -33.42
N TYR A 25 5.45 -0.40 -33.42
CA TYR A 25 4.54 -1.53 -33.71
C TYR A 25 4.62 -2.04 -35.16
N LEU A 26 5.25 -1.29 -36.07
CA LEU A 26 5.48 -1.69 -37.47
C LEU A 26 6.81 -2.41 -37.66
N GLU A 27 7.55 -2.67 -36.59
CA GLU A 27 8.83 -3.35 -36.65
C GLU A 27 8.86 -4.58 -35.73
N GLY A 28 9.48 -5.64 -36.19
CA GLY A 28 9.74 -6.85 -35.41
C GLY A 28 11.05 -7.49 -35.82
N ASN A 29 11.48 -8.50 -35.11
CA ASN A 29 12.67 -9.26 -35.46
C ASN A 29 12.54 -10.75 -35.13
N VAL A 30 13.34 -11.55 -35.82
CA VAL A 30 13.42 -13.01 -35.61
C VAL A 30 14.90 -13.39 -35.50
N PRO A 31 15.40 -13.70 -34.30
CA PRO A 31 16.75 -14.24 -34.13
C PRO A 31 16.81 -15.66 -34.68
N VAL A 32 17.83 -15.94 -35.50
CA VAL A 32 18.08 -17.27 -36.07
C VAL A 32 19.58 -17.56 -36.05
N ALA A 33 19.96 -18.82 -35.89
CA ALA A 33 21.37 -19.20 -35.73
C ALA A 33 22.24 -18.94 -36.98
N ALA A 34 21.64 -18.77 -38.15
CA ALA A 34 22.36 -18.56 -39.41
C ALA A 34 22.92 -17.12 -39.57
N PHE A 35 22.49 -16.17 -38.74
CA PHE A 35 22.93 -14.77 -38.83
C PHE A 35 23.30 -14.25 -37.44
N ASP A 36 24.38 -13.46 -37.37
CA ASP A 36 24.85 -12.86 -36.11
C ASP A 36 23.90 -11.78 -35.57
N LYS A 37 23.16 -11.11 -36.48
CA LYS A 37 22.12 -10.14 -36.16
C LYS A 37 20.73 -10.73 -36.45
N PRO A 38 19.71 -10.41 -35.65
CA PRO A 38 18.36 -10.91 -35.87
C PRO A 38 17.80 -10.37 -37.19
N ILE A 39 16.96 -11.17 -37.85
CA ILE A 39 16.32 -10.78 -39.11
C ILE A 39 15.26 -9.72 -38.81
N LEU A 40 15.41 -8.54 -39.39
CA LEU A 40 14.50 -7.41 -39.24
C LEU A 40 13.25 -7.60 -40.12
N LEU A 41 12.08 -7.32 -39.55
CA LEU A 41 10.79 -7.37 -40.22
C LEU A 41 10.17 -5.96 -40.15
N ILE A 42 9.93 -5.34 -41.31
CA ILE A 42 9.42 -3.96 -41.38
C ILE A 42 8.08 -3.96 -42.11
N GLY A 43 7.06 -3.43 -41.46
CA GLY A 43 5.69 -3.35 -41.94
C GLY A 43 4.86 -4.60 -41.63
N ARG A 44 3.53 -4.42 -41.56
CA ARG A 44 2.57 -5.48 -41.22
C ARG A 44 2.62 -6.65 -42.19
N GLU A 45 2.81 -6.38 -43.48
CA GLU A 45 2.90 -7.40 -44.52
C GLU A 45 4.05 -8.37 -44.26
N ASN A 46 5.22 -7.85 -43.88
CA ASN A 46 6.41 -8.65 -43.62
C ASN A 46 6.35 -9.37 -42.26
N MET A 47 5.60 -8.83 -41.29
CA MET A 47 5.34 -9.54 -40.03
C MET A 47 4.22 -10.60 -40.18
N ASN A 48 3.36 -10.46 -41.19
CA ASN A 48 2.36 -11.42 -41.63
C ASN A 48 1.54 -12.05 -40.48
N ARG A 49 0.79 -11.22 -39.75
CA ARG A 49 -0.13 -11.66 -38.68
C ARG A 49 0.55 -12.50 -37.58
N ALA A 50 1.86 -12.36 -37.38
CA ALA A 50 2.59 -12.95 -36.28
C ALA A 50 2.31 -12.20 -34.98
N VAL A 51 2.29 -12.94 -33.87
CA VAL A 51 2.10 -12.39 -32.52
C VAL A 51 3.35 -12.69 -31.68
N GLN A 52 3.67 -11.82 -30.72
CA GLN A 52 4.82 -11.97 -29.83
C GLN A 52 4.98 -13.41 -29.31
N GLY A 53 6.14 -14.00 -29.59
CA GLY A 53 6.52 -15.36 -29.18
C GLY A 53 6.07 -16.49 -30.10
N ASP A 54 5.30 -16.21 -31.16
CA ASP A 54 5.00 -17.19 -32.22
C ASP A 54 6.31 -17.78 -32.78
N VAL A 55 6.30 -19.08 -33.07
CA VAL A 55 7.38 -19.70 -33.84
C VAL A 55 7.04 -19.53 -35.32
N VAL A 56 7.89 -18.81 -36.05
CA VAL A 56 7.66 -18.40 -37.43
C VAL A 56 8.73 -18.94 -38.37
N ALA A 57 8.34 -19.16 -39.63
CA ALA A 57 9.24 -19.39 -40.74
C ALA A 57 9.43 -18.07 -41.50
N VAL A 58 10.67 -17.67 -41.72
CA VAL A 58 11.07 -16.39 -42.32
C VAL A 58 11.86 -16.64 -43.59
N GLU A 59 11.50 -15.90 -44.64
CA GLU A 59 12.28 -15.75 -45.86
C GLU A 59 13.14 -14.48 -45.73
N VAL A 60 14.44 -14.61 -45.98
CA VAL A 60 15.39 -13.48 -45.92
C VAL A 60 15.51 -12.87 -47.30
N PHE A 61 15.43 -11.54 -47.39
CA PHE A 61 15.59 -10.82 -48.65
C PHE A 61 17.04 -10.76 -49.11
N SER A 62 17.24 -10.38 -50.37
CA SER A 62 18.56 -10.11 -50.91
C SER A 62 19.27 -8.99 -50.14
N GLU A 63 20.61 -9.01 -50.07
CA GLU A 63 21.39 -8.00 -49.34
C GLU A 63 21.12 -6.57 -49.83
N SER A 64 20.77 -6.40 -51.12
CA SER A 64 20.38 -5.10 -51.68
C SER A 64 19.11 -4.50 -51.04
N GLU A 65 18.25 -5.35 -50.47
CA GLU A 65 16.97 -4.98 -49.85
C GLU A 65 17.06 -4.87 -48.32
N TRP A 66 18.24 -5.14 -47.74
CA TRP A 66 18.47 -5.02 -46.31
C TRP A 66 18.33 -3.56 -45.85
N LYS A 67 17.75 -3.39 -44.67
CA LYS A 67 17.41 -2.10 -44.09
C LYS A 67 18.07 -1.95 -42.72
N ALA A 68 18.16 -0.71 -42.26
CA ALA A 68 18.55 -0.38 -40.90
C ALA A 68 17.31 -0.32 -39.97
N PRO A 69 17.48 -0.58 -38.66
CA PRO A 69 16.44 -0.37 -37.65
C PRO A 69 15.95 1.09 -37.61
N ALA A 70 14.72 1.31 -37.15
CA ALA A 70 14.21 2.67 -36.92
C ALA A 70 14.84 3.35 -35.68
N ASP A 71 15.12 4.66 -35.78
CA ASP A 71 15.57 5.53 -34.66
C ASP A 71 14.45 6.43 -34.11
N GLU A 72 13.20 6.13 -34.47
CA GLU A 72 12.00 6.89 -34.12
C GLU A 72 11.04 6.04 -33.28
N VAL A 73 10.36 6.69 -32.34
CA VAL A 73 9.28 6.07 -31.55
C VAL A 73 7.97 6.22 -32.32
N VAL A 74 7.33 5.09 -32.66
CA VAL A 74 6.05 5.05 -33.40
C VAL A 74 5.02 4.31 -32.54
N GLU A 75 4.09 5.07 -31.95
CA GLU A 75 3.03 4.50 -31.12
C GLU A 75 1.80 4.14 -31.95
N GLN A 76 1.25 2.95 -31.72
CA GLN A 76 0.06 2.42 -32.40
C GLN A 76 -1.19 3.32 -32.23
N GLU A 77 -1.27 4.05 -31.12
CA GLU A 77 -2.40 4.95 -30.81
C GLU A 77 -2.42 6.21 -31.65
N THR A 78 -1.26 6.70 -32.09
CA THR A 78 -1.17 7.93 -32.89
C THR A 78 -1.55 7.68 -34.34
N THR A 79 -1.26 6.47 -34.84
CA THR A 79 -1.51 6.08 -36.23
C THR A 79 -2.90 5.51 -36.47
N LEU A 80 -3.54 4.89 -35.46
CA LEU A 80 -4.78 4.11 -35.63
C LEU A 80 -5.99 4.65 -34.83
N ARG A 81 -5.99 5.95 -34.54
CA ARG A 81 -7.01 6.61 -33.68
C ARG A 81 -8.42 6.63 -34.28
N ASN A 82 -8.54 6.50 -35.60
CA ASN A 82 -9.79 6.69 -36.33
C ASN A 82 -10.40 5.41 -36.91
N ASP A 83 -9.78 4.23 -36.71
CA ASP A 83 -10.32 2.96 -37.23
C ASP A 83 -11.69 2.62 -36.62
N ASP A 84 -12.67 2.32 -37.47
CA ASP A 84 -13.98 1.78 -37.08
C ASP A 84 -13.93 0.25 -36.96
N ALA A 85 -14.67 -0.30 -35.99
CA ALA A 85 -14.79 -1.75 -35.76
C ALA A 85 -15.89 -2.41 -36.61
N ASP A 86 -16.89 -1.64 -37.09
CA ASP A 86 -18.07 -2.13 -37.81
C ASP A 86 -18.04 -1.87 -39.34
N GLU A 87 -17.21 -0.95 -39.85
CA GLU A 87 -17.13 -0.66 -41.30
C GLU A 87 -16.42 -1.77 -42.10
N SER A 88 -16.92 -2.05 -43.31
CA SER A 88 -16.22 -2.90 -44.29
C SER A 88 -14.93 -2.23 -44.75
N GLU A 89 -13.81 -2.95 -44.65
CA GLU A 89 -12.44 -2.44 -44.91
C GLU A 89 -12.26 -1.78 -46.30
N GLU A 90 -13.20 -1.95 -47.24
CA GLU A 90 -13.15 -1.39 -48.61
C GLU A 90 -13.34 0.13 -48.72
N GLU A 91 -14.00 0.82 -47.77
CA GLU A 91 -14.31 2.26 -47.90
C GLU A 91 -13.25 3.20 -47.30
N ASN A 92 -12.36 2.72 -46.40
CA ASN A 92 -11.35 3.52 -45.70
C ASN A 92 -9.88 3.06 -45.92
N ASP A 93 -9.64 1.95 -46.64
CA ASP A 93 -8.29 1.39 -46.83
C ASP A 93 -7.32 2.35 -47.56
N ASP A 94 -7.83 3.18 -48.49
CA ASP A 94 -7.00 4.01 -49.36
C ASP A 94 -6.35 5.21 -48.64
N GLU A 95 -7.05 5.91 -47.73
CA GLU A 95 -6.46 7.04 -46.98
C GLU A 95 -5.51 6.56 -45.88
N GLU A 96 -5.83 5.44 -45.23
CA GLU A 96 -5.08 4.92 -44.08
C GLU A 96 -3.83 4.14 -44.49
N ALA A 97 -3.92 3.31 -45.55
CA ALA A 97 -2.74 2.72 -46.18
C ALA A 97 -1.83 3.81 -46.74
N MET A 98 -2.38 4.96 -47.18
CA MET A 98 -1.60 6.11 -47.62
C MET A 98 -0.91 6.83 -46.45
N ALA A 99 -1.51 6.91 -45.26
CA ALA A 99 -0.87 7.45 -44.05
C ALA A 99 0.27 6.54 -43.55
N GLU A 100 0.05 5.21 -43.46
CA GLU A 100 1.10 4.24 -43.11
C GLU A 100 2.21 4.23 -44.18
N ARG A 101 1.86 4.29 -45.48
CA ARG A 101 2.85 4.45 -46.56
C ARG A 101 3.61 5.76 -46.47
N LYS A 102 2.99 6.88 -46.07
CA LYS A 102 3.68 8.16 -45.84
C LYS A 102 4.70 8.05 -44.71
N VAL A 103 4.36 7.41 -43.59
CA VAL A 103 5.31 7.15 -42.49
C VAL A 103 6.47 6.29 -43.00
N LEU A 104 6.18 5.16 -43.64
CA LEU A 104 7.20 4.25 -44.19
C LEU A 104 8.03 4.88 -45.32
N GLN A 105 7.46 5.77 -46.15
CA GLN A 105 8.18 6.50 -47.21
C GLN A 105 9.06 7.61 -46.64
N ALA A 106 8.57 8.37 -45.65
CA ALA A 106 9.37 9.37 -44.94
C ALA A 106 10.54 8.71 -44.20
N GLU A 107 10.33 7.53 -43.61
CA GLU A 107 11.40 6.71 -43.03
C GLU A 107 12.38 6.22 -44.11
N ARG A 108 11.89 5.75 -45.27
CA ARG A 108 12.72 5.23 -46.36
C ARG A 108 13.67 6.28 -46.94
N ALA A 109 13.19 7.50 -47.17
CA ALA A 109 14.00 8.61 -47.69
C ALA A 109 15.09 9.09 -46.71
N ARG A 110 14.99 8.73 -45.42
CA ARG A 110 15.84 9.24 -44.33
C ARG A 110 16.80 8.19 -43.74
N ARG A 111 16.85 6.97 -44.29
CA ARG A 111 17.62 5.79 -43.82
C ARG A 111 18.89 5.48 -44.62
N GLU A 112 19.25 6.29 -45.62
CA GLU A 112 20.37 5.99 -46.54
C GLU A 112 21.77 6.06 -45.92
N ALA A 113 21.92 6.52 -44.67
CA ALA A 113 23.21 6.76 -44.02
C ALA A 113 23.67 5.73 -42.97
N SER A 114 22.93 4.65 -42.70
CA SER A 114 23.23 3.70 -41.60
C SER A 114 23.50 2.26 -42.05
N VAL A 115 24.17 1.49 -41.17
CA VAL A 115 24.58 0.10 -41.42
C VAL A 115 23.35 -0.80 -41.58
N ARG A 116 23.19 -1.38 -42.78
CA ARG A 116 22.11 -2.33 -43.13
C ARG A 116 22.27 -3.66 -42.38
N GLN A 117 21.17 -4.31 -42.03
CA GLN A 117 21.17 -5.64 -41.40
C GLN A 117 20.18 -6.59 -42.09
N PRO A 118 20.32 -7.93 -41.91
CA PRO A 118 19.42 -8.90 -42.52
C PRO A 118 17.96 -8.52 -42.35
N THR A 119 17.22 -8.44 -43.45
CA THR A 119 15.80 -8.06 -43.47
C THR A 119 15.02 -9.14 -44.21
N GLY A 120 13.79 -9.43 -43.78
CA GLY A 120 12.99 -10.49 -44.37
C GLY A 120 11.49 -10.34 -44.12
N ARG A 121 10.77 -11.44 -44.37
CA ARG A 121 9.33 -11.57 -44.12
C ARG A 121 8.95 -12.92 -43.56
N VAL A 122 7.93 -12.94 -42.71
CA VAL A 122 7.29 -14.15 -42.22
C VAL A 122 6.44 -14.77 -43.34
N VAL A 123 6.75 -16.00 -43.73
CA VAL A 123 6.02 -16.75 -44.76
C VAL A 123 5.09 -17.80 -44.18
N GLY A 124 5.22 -18.12 -42.89
CA GLY A 124 4.32 -19.04 -42.20
C GLY A 124 4.53 -19.08 -40.70
N ILE A 125 3.47 -19.47 -39.99
CA ILE A 125 3.47 -19.59 -38.52
C ILE A 125 3.44 -21.07 -38.18
N ILE A 126 4.54 -21.56 -37.60
CA ILE A 126 4.75 -22.96 -37.29
C ILE A 126 4.01 -23.34 -36.00
N LYS A 127 4.07 -22.46 -35.00
CA LYS A 127 3.38 -22.65 -33.72
C LYS A 127 2.90 -21.30 -33.18
N ARG A 128 1.60 -21.22 -32.90
CA ARG A 128 0.98 -20.06 -32.24
C ARG A 128 1.31 -20.05 -30.75
N ASN A 129 1.48 -18.84 -30.22
CA ASN A 129 1.65 -18.53 -28.80
C ASN A 129 0.40 -17.82 -28.23
N TRP A 130 -0.77 -18.06 -28.82
CA TRP A 130 -2.02 -17.48 -28.37
C TRP A 130 -2.44 -18.02 -27.00
N ARG A 131 -2.95 -17.11 -26.19
CA ARG A 131 -3.47 -17.36 -24.84
C ARG A 131 -4.60 -16.37 -24.57
N SER A 132 -5.17 -16.43 -23.38
CA SER A 132 -6.05 -15.37 -22.93
C SER A 132 -5.24 -14.13 -22.56
N TYR A 133 -5.64 -12.99 -23.11
CA TYR A 133 -5.00 -11.69 -22.95
C TYR A 133 -5.89 -10.76 -22.16
N VAL A 134 -5.28 -9.97 -21.27
CA VAL A 134 -6.00 -8.93 -20.56
C VAL A 134 -6.14 -7.73 -21.48
N CYS A 135 -7.37 -7.29 -21.65
CA CYS A 135 -7.76 -6.20 -22.52
C CYS A 135 -8.69 -5.22 -21.78
N HIS A 136 -8.97 -4.09 -22.41
CA HIS A 136 -10.12 -3.25 -22.11
C HIS A 136 -10.85 -2.91 -23.42
N ILE A 137 -12.12 -2.53 -23.34
CA ILE A 137 -12.84 -2.04 -24.52
C ILE A 137 -12.30 -0.66 -24.90
N ASP A 138 -12.03 -0.45 -26.19
CA ASP A 138 -11.71 0.86 -26.74
C ASP A 138 -12.99 1.69 -26.85
N SER A 139 -13.08 2.77 -26.08
CA SER A 139 -14.28 3.62 -26.05
C SER A 139 -14.56 4.31 -27.38
N THR A 140 -13.56 4.51 -28.24
CA THR A 140 -13.78 5.14 -29.56
C THR A 140 -14.45 4.20 -30.55
N SER A 141 -14.42 2.89 -30.31
CA SER A 141 -15.11 1.89 -31.13
C SER A 141 -16.61 1.76 -30.83
N LEU A 142 -17.14 2.54 -29.88
CA LEU A 142 -18.57 2.58 -29.59
C LEU A 142 -19.25 3.67 -30.41
N THR A 143 -20.16 3.29 -31.30
CA THR A 143 -21.03 4.26 -31.99
C THR A 143 -21.90 5.02 -30.98
N SER A 144 -21.86 6.35 -31.06
CA SER A 144 -22.53 7.30 -30.14
C SER A 144 -24.07 7.17 -30.09
N SER A 145 -24.67 6.45 -31.04
CA SER A 145 -26.12 6.16 -31.09
C SER A 145 -26.56 4.96 -30.23
N ASN A 146 -25.63 4.19 -29.66
CA ASN A 146 -25.93 2.85 -29.12
C ASN A 146 -25.40 2.56 -27.71
N THR A 147 -24.99 3.58 -26.94
CA THR A 147 -24.46 3.40 -25.56
C THR A 147 -25.46 2.79 -24.57
N THR A 148 -26.74 2.68 -24.93
CA THR A 148 -27.82 2.05 -24.15
C THR A 148 -28.43 0.80 -24.83
N SER A 149 -27.97 0.43 -26.02
CA SER A 149 -28.54 -0.69 -26.78
C SER A 149 -28.01 -2.04 -26.28
N LEU A 150 -28.91 -3.01 -26.09
CA LEU A 150 -28.60 -4.43 -25.80
C LEU A 150 -28.34 -5.26 -27.08
N SER A 151 -28.28 -4.60 -28.25
CA SER A 151 -27.96 -5.26 -29.52
C SER A 151 -26.51 -5.75 -29.55
N GLN A 152 -26.22 -6.73 -30.40
CA GLN A 152 -24.85 -7.21 -30.59
C GLN A 152 -24.06 -6.14 -31.35
N GLN A 153 -22.89 -5.76 -30.83
CA GLN A 153 -22.01 -4.73 -31.38
C GLN A 153 -20.63 -5.33 -31.65
N THR A 154 -19.92 -4.81 -32.65
CA THR A 154 -18.49 -5.10 -32.85
C THR A 154 -17.68 -3.97 -32.22
N VAL A 155 -16.74 -4.31 -31.35
CA VAL A 155 -15.88 -3.34 -30.66
C VAL A 155 -14.44 -3.81 -30.71
N PHE A 156 -13.49 -2.90 -30.50
CA PHE A 156 -12.09 -3.26 -30.28
C PHE A 156 -11.85 -3.54 -28.80
N ALA A 157 -11.26 -4.70 -28.51
CA ALA A 157 -10.60 -5.00 -27.26
C ALA A 157 -9.11 -4.71 -27.41
N THR A 158 -8.62 -3.72 -26.66
CA THR A 158 -7.22 -3.29 -26.67
C THR A 158 -6.43 -4.06 -25.62
N PRO A 159 -5.43 -4.88 -25.99
CA PRO A 159 -4.61 -5.59 -25.03
C PRO A 159 -3.74 -4.67 -24.20
N VAL A 160 -3.56 -4.98 -22.91
CA VAL A 160 -2.68 -4.21 -22.01
C VAL A 160 -1.22 -4.24 -22.50
N SER A 161 -0.81 -5.34 -23.15
CA SER A 161 0.52 -5.45 -23.77
C SER A 161 0.56 -4.74 -25.14
N ARG A 162 1.43 -3.74 -25.27
CA ARG A 162 1.70 -3.02 -26.53
C ARG A 162 2.31 -3.88 -27.64
N LEU A 163 2.74 -5.10 -27.31
CA LEU A 163 3.32 -6.06 -28.27
C LEU A 163 2.23 -6.84 -29.04
N LEU A 164 0.96 -6.58 -28.73
CA LEU A 164 -0.20 -7.24 -29.32
C LEU A 164 -1.07 -6.21 -30.07
N PRO A 165 -1.65 -6.59 -31.21
CA PRO A 165 -2.61 -5.74 -31.92
C PRO A 165 -3.97 -5.68 -31.19
N ARG A 166 -4.79 -4.66 -31.49
CA ARG A 166 -6.21 -4.62 -31.10
C ARG A 166 -6.94 -5.86 -31.61
N ILE A 167 -7.89 -6.38 -30.83
CA ILE A 167 -8.67 -7.59 -31.14
C ILE A 167 -10.12 -7.19 -31.39
N ARG A 168 -10.70 -7.59 -32.52
CA ARG A 168 -12.11 -7.38 -32.85
C ARG A 168 -12.98 -8.34 -32.02
N LEU A 169 -13.95 -7.80 -31.28
CA LEU A 169 -14.82 -8.53 -30.36
C LEU A 169 -16.29 -8.24 -30.71
N ARG A 170 -17.12 -9.28 -30.86
CA ARG A 170 -18.57 -9.14 -30.97
C ARG A 170 -19.25 -9.42 -29.64
N THR A 171 -19.96 -8.46 -29.07
CA THR A 171 -20.60 -8.61 -27.76
C THR A 171 -21.89 -7.77 -27.63
N ARG A 172 -22.84 -8.25 -26.81
CA ARG A 172 -24.03 -7.49 -26.37
C ARG A 172 -23.79 -6.71 -25.06
N GLN A 173 -22.64 -6.94 -24.43
CA GLN A 173 -22.31 -6.41 -23.10
C GLN A 173 -21.35 -5.22 -23.17
N ALA A 174 -21.12 -4.63 -24.35
CA ALA A 174 -20.12 -3.57 -24.52
C ALA A 174 -20.31 -2.40 -23.52
N PRO A 175 -21.52 -1.88 -23.27
CA PRO A 175 -21.72 -0.82 -22.27
C PRO A 175 -21.38 -1.25 -20.84
N ALA A 176 -21.64 -2.52 -20.48
CA ALA A 176 -21.35 -3.04 -19.15
C ALA A 176 -19.86 -3.34 -18.94
N LEU A 177 -19.16 -3.75 -19.99
CA LEU A 177 -17.73 -4.08 -19.98
C LEU A 177 -16.84 -2.84 -20.13
N LEU A 178 -17.39 -1.69 -20.52
CA LEU A 178 -16.67 -0.43 -20.60
C LEU A 178 -16.12 -0.01 -19.23
N GLY A 179 -14.87 0.43 -19.19
CA GLY A 179 -14.20 0.79 -17.93
C GLY A 179 -13.84 -0.42 -17.04
N GLN A 180 -13.94 -1.65 -17.57
CA GLN A 180 -13.47 -2.86 -16.91
C GLN A 180 -12.25 -3.46 -17.62
N LYS A 181 -11.42 -4.14 -16.84
CA LYS A 181 -10.44 -5.09 -17.35
C LYS A 181 -11.16 -6.38 -17.71
N ILE A 182 -10.93 -6.88 -18.91
CA ILE A 182 -11.56 -8.09 -19.44
C ILE A 182 -10.50 -9.06 -19.94
N LEU A 183 -10.84 -10.34 -19.91
CA LEU A 183 -10.01 -11.40 -20.46
C LEU A 183 -10.57 -11.81 -21.83
N VAL A 184 -9.75 -11.74 -22.87
CA VAL A 184 -10.13 -12.02 -24.27
C VAL A 184 -9.18 -13.05 -24.87
N THR A 185 -9.69 -13.98 -25.66
CA THR A 185 -8.88 -14.97 -26.38
C THR A 185 -9.01 -14.72 -27.87
N ILE A 186 -7.88 -14.79 -28.60
CA ILE A 186 -7.87 -14.70 -30.07
C ILE A 186 -8.34 -16.05 -30.64
N ASP A 187 -9.32 -16.00 -31.54
CA ASP A 187 -9.89 -17.18 -32.20
C ASP A 187 -9.26 -17.42 -33.56
N ARG A 188 -9.12 -16.35 -34.35
CA ARG A 188 -8.56 -16.38 -35.72
C ARG A 188 -8.06 -15.02 -36.17
N TRP A 189 -7.29 -15.01 -37.25
CA TRP A 189 -6.87 -13.79 -37.92
C TRP A 189 -6.84 -14.04 -39.43
N ASP A 190 -7.95 -13.68 -40.10
CA ASP A 190 -8.14 -13.87 -41.53
C ASP A 190 -7.18 -13.02 -42.36
N SER A 191 -6.82 -13.50 -43.56
CA SER A 191 -5.86 -12.82 -44.44
C SER A 191 -6.36 -11.49 -44.99
N THR A 192 -7.69 -11.33 -45.06
CA THR A 192 -8.39 -10.13 -45.50
C THR A 192 -8.75 -9.20 -44.34
N SER A 193 -8.31 -9.51 -43.11
CA SER A 193 -8.63 -8.72 -41.93
C SER A 193 -7.38 -8.07 -41.37
N ARG A 194 -7.44 -6.75 -41.17
CA ARG A 194 -6.35 -5.99 -40.54
C ARG A 194 -6.12 -6.38 -39.07
N TYR A 195 -7.18 -6.84 -38.39
CA TYR A 195 -7.19 -7.17 -36.97
C TYR A 195 -7.58 -8.65 -36.71
N PRO A 196 -7.03 -9.30 -35.66
CA PRO A 196 -7.51 -10.60 -35.22
C PRO A 196 -8.94 -10.51 -34.64
N GLU A 197 -9.69 -11.60 -34.78
CA GLU A 197 -10.99 -11.78 -34.12
C GLU A 197 -10.82 -12.61 -32.85
N GLY A 198 -11.59 -12.27 -31.82
CA GLY A 198 -11.60 -13.00 -30.56
C GLY A 198 -12.91 -12.91 -29.80
N HIS A 199 -12.98 -13.65 -28.70
CA HIS A 199 -14.16 -13.68 -27.82
C HIS A 199 -13.81 -13.32 -26.38
N PHE A 200 -14.82 -12.79 -25.68
CA PHE A 200 -14.77 -12.46 -24.26
C PHE A 200 -14.85 -13.72 -23.41
N VAL A 201 -13.96 -13.84 -22.42
CA VAL A 201 -13.91 -14.97 -21.47
C VAL A 201 -14.58 -14.57 -20.15
N ARG A 202 -14.10 -13.50 -19.50
CA ARG A 202 -14.66 -12.96 -18.25
C ARG A 202 -14.18 -11.54 -17.97
N ALA A 203 -14.89 -10.82 -17.11
CA ALA A 203 -14.43 -9.57 -16.53
C ALA A 203 -13.52 -9.84 -15.31
N LEU A 204 -12.48 -9.03 -15.15
CA LEU A 204 -11.57 -9.05 -14.00
C LEU A 204 -12.00 -8.02 -12.94
N GLY A 205 -12.66 -6.93 -13.36
CA GLY A 205 -13.14 -5.87 -12.49
C GLY A 205 -12.94 -4.49 -13.11
N LYS A 206 -13.27 -3.44 -12.34
CA LYS A 206 -13.10 -2.06 -12.82
C LYS A 206 -11.62 -1.73 -12.99
N VAL A 207 -11.32 -1.00 -14.05
CA VAL A 207 -10.00 -0.41 -14.29
C VAL A 207 -9.56 0.43 -13.08
N GLU A 208 -8.27 0.43 -12.75
CA GLU A 208 -7.69 1.03 -11.53
C GLU A 208 -8.16 0.41 -10.19
N SER A 209 -9.06 -0.59 -10.19
CA SER A 209 -9.32 -1.35 -8.97
C SER A 209 -8.14 -2.25 -8.65
N LYS A 210 -7.73 -2.28 -7.39
CA LYS A 210 -6.55 -3.03 -6.93
C LYS A 210 -6.64 -4.50 -7.33
N GLU A 211 -7.77 -5.14 -7.07
CA GLU A 211 -7.98 -6.57 -7.33
C GLU A 211 -7.87 -6.88 -8.83
N ALA A 212 -8.44 -6.01 -9.68
CA ALA A 212 -8.41 -6.17 -11.13
C ALA A 212 -6.99 -5.95 -11.69
N GLU A 213 -6.24 -4.97 -11.17
CA GLU A 213 -4.87 -4.71 -11.63
C GLU A 213 -3.88 -5.80 -11.20
N GLN A 214 -4.03 -6.32 -9.98
CA GLN A 214 -3.23 -7.46 -9.52
C GLN A 214 -3.50 -8.71 -10.36
N GLU A 215 -4.77 -9.04 -10.59
CA GLU A 215 -5.14 -10.18 -11.40
C GLU A 215 -4.71 -9.98 -12.88
N SER A 216 -4.82 -8.75 -13.40
CA SER A 216 -4.32 -8.35 -14.72
C SER A 216 -2.83 -8.67 -14.87
N LEU A 217 -2.02 -8.26 -13.90
CA LEU A 217 -0.58 -8.46 -13.91
C LEU A 217 -0.22 -9.95 -13.85
N LEU A 218 -0.86 -10.72 -12.97
CA LEU A 218 -0.63 -12.17 -12.86
C LEU A 218 -0.98 -12.89 -14.17
N LEU A 219 -2.08 -12.52 -14.82
CA LEU A 219 -2.48 -13.10 -16.12
C LEU A 219 -1.57 -12.64 -17.26
N GLU A 220 -1.13 -11.38 -17.28
CA GLU A 220 -0.20 -10.84 -18.28
C GLU A 220 1.11 -11.64 -18.34
N PHE A 221 1.62 -12.06 -17.19
CA PHE A 221 2.85 -12.84 -17.10
C PHE A 221 2.62 -14.35 -16.93
N ASP A 222 1.40 -14.85 -17.13
CA ASP A 222 1.07 -16.27 -17.01
C ASP A 222 1.52 -16.86 -15.65
N ILE A 223 1.25 -16.15 -14.56
CA ILE A 223 1.57 -16.61 -13.20
C ILE A 223 0.40 -17.45 -12.67
N PRO A 224 0.58 -18.72 -12.29
CA PRO A 224 -0.48 -19.50 -11.65
C PRO A 224 -0.74 -18.99 -10.23
N TYR A 225 -1.93 -18.46 -9.96
CA TYR A 225 -2.29 -17.86 -8.66
C TYR A 225 -3.52 -18.50 -8.01
N ARG A 226 -4.07 -19.57 -8.61
CA ARG A 226 -5.24 -20.25 -8.06
C ARG A 226 -4.88 -20.92 -6.73
N PRO A 227 -5.83 -21.03 -5.78
CA PRO A 227 -5.64 -21.83 -4.57
C PRO A 227 -5.27 -23.27 -4.92
N PHE A 228 -4.50 -23.91 -4.04
CA PHE A 228 -4.14 -25.32 -4.20
C PHE A 228 -5.39 -26.21 -4.13
N GLY A 229 -5.53 -27.09 -5.12
CA GLY A 229 -6.67 -28.03 -5.18
C GLY A 229 -6.56 -29.14 -4.13
N LYS A 230 -7.68 -29.80 -3.84
CA LYS A 230 -7.77 -30.86 -2.81
C LYS A 230 -6.72 -31.96 -2.98
N ALA A 231 -6.52 -32.49 -4.20
CA ALA A 231 -5.53 -33.54 -4.44
C ALA A 231 -4.09 -33.14 -4.08
N ILE A 232 -3.76 -31.84 -4.14
CA ILE A 232 -2.45 -31.31 -3.71
C ILE A 232 -2.42 -31.22 -2.18
N LEU A 233 -3.50 -30.74 -1.55
CA LEU A 233 -3.59 -30.63 -0.09
C LEU A 233 -3.62 -32.00 0.60
N ASP A 234 -4.21 -33.02 -0.03
CA ASP A 234 -4.22 -34.40 0.46
C ASP A 234 -2.82 -35.05 0.45
N CYS A 235 -1.82 -34.42 -0.18
CA CYS A 235 -0.41 -34.84 -0.11
C CYS A 235 0.33 -34.27 1.11
N LEU A 236 -0.28 -33.36 1.88
CA LEU A 236 0.32 -32.82 3.10
C LEU A 236 0.33 -33.87 4.22
N PRO A 237 1.24 -33.76 5.20
CA PRO A 237 1.23 -34.62 6.38
C PRO A 237 -0.14 -34.57 7.09
N PRO A 238 -0.72 -35.72 7.46
CA PRO A 238 -2.04 -35.77 8.09
C PRO A 238 -2.09 -35.06 9.45
N GLU A 239 -0.95 -34.91 10.12
CA GLU A 239 -0.81 -34.18 11.38
C GLU A 239 -0.99 -32.66 11.21
N GLY A 240 -0.90 -32.15 9.97
CA GLY A 240 -1.03 -30.71 9.70
C GLY A 240 0.02 -29.88 10.44
N ASP A 241 -0.43 -28.80 11.09
CA ASP A 241 0.43 -27.92 11.90
C ASP A 241 1.00 -28.61 13.16
N HIS A 242 0.48 -29.77 13.56
CA HIS A 242 0.95 -30.54 14.71
C HIS A 242 2.11 -31.49 14.37
N TRP A 243 2.55 -31.53 13.11
CA TRP A 243 3.72 -32.31 12.73
C TRP A 243 4.97 -31.80 13.47
N VAL A 244 5.69 -32.71 14.13
CA VAL A 244 6.94 -32.44 14.84
C VAL A 244 7.99 -33.46 14.44
N VAL A 245 9.27 -33.10 14.54
CA VAL A 245 10.36 -34.06 14.37
C VAL A 245 10.21 -35.12 15.47
N PRO A 246 10.10 -36.41 15.13
CA PRO A 246 9.91 -37.43 16.14
C PRO A 246 11.18 -37.60 17.00
N PRO A 247 11.06 -38.12 18.23
CA PRO A 247 12.23 -38.40 19.06
C PRO A 247 13.24 -39.32 18.35
N LYS A 248 14.53 -39.08 18.59
CA LYS A 248 15.61 -39.89 18.01
C LYS A 248 15.64 -41.28 18.63
N THR A 249 15.11 -42.26 17.90
CA THR A 249 15.18 -43.68 18.23
C THR A 249 15.74 -44.46 17.03
N ALA A 250 16.37 -45.60 17.29
CA ALA A 250 17.03 -46.40 16.25
C ALA A 250 16.07 -46.89 15.15
N ASP A 251 14.78 -47.06 15.49
CA ASP A 251 13.76 -47.62 14.61
C ASP A 251 12.94 -46.57 13.86
N ASN A 252 13.13 -45.26 14.14
CA ASN A 252 12.33 -44.23 13.50
C ASN A 252 12.83 -43.92 12.08
N PRO A 253 11.97 -44.05 11.04
CA PRO A 253 12.39 -43.89 9.65
C PRO A 253 12.88 -42.46 9.32
N VAL A 254 12.43 -41.43 10.05
CA VAL A 254 12.89 -40.04 9.83
C VAL A 254 14.38 -39.87 10.17
N TRP A 255 14.87 -40.62 11.15
CA TRP A 255 16.25 -40.57 11.64
C TRP A 255 17.21 -41.48 10.88
N ARG A 256 16.72 -42.31 9.96
CA ARG A 256 17.56 -43.19 9.14
C ARG A 256 18.55 -42.36 8.33
N ASP A 257 19.84 -42.65 8.52
CA ASP A 257 20.97 -42.00 7.82
C ASP A 257 20.95 -40.47 7.90
N ARG A 258 20.27 -39.91 8.93
CA ARG A 258 20.12 -38.47 9.17
C ARG A 258 20.92 -38.07 10.40
N GLU A 259 21.73 -37.03 10.26
CA GLU A 259 22.56 -36.55 11.36
C GLU A 259 21.80 -35.64 12.32
N ASP A 260 22.19 -35.68 13.59
CA ASP A 260 21.64 -34.83 14.63
C ASP A 260 22.57 -33.65 14.88
N LEU A 261 22.13 -32.46 14.46
CA LEU A 261 22.90 -31.22 14.53
C LEU A 261 22.22 -30.18 15.42
N ARG A 262 21.27 -30.59 16.27
CA ARG A 262 20.51 -29.70 17.16
C ARG A 262 21.39 -28.97 18.19
N ASP A 263 22.56 -29.52 18.49
CA ASP A 263 23.53 -28.94 19.43
C ASP A 263 24.34 -27.79 18.82
N LEU A 264 24.33 -27.62 17.49
CA LEU A 264 25.05 -26.52 16.83
C LEU A 264 24.37 -25.18 17.08
N ILE A 265 25.18 -24.12 17.15
CA ILE A 265 24.72 -22.73 17.30
C ILE A 265 24.38 -22.16 15.92
N ILE A 266 23.19 -22.54 15.44
CA ILE A 266 22.65 -22.18 14.13
C ILE A 266 21.73 -20.95 14.26
N CYS A 267 21.78 -20.04 13.31
CA CYS A 267 20.78 -18.96 13.15
C CYS A 267 20.45 -18.69 11.68
N SER A 268 19.29 -18.11 11.41
CA SER A 268 18.96 -17.56 10.09
C SER A 268 19.14 -16.03 10.07
N ILE A 269 19.39 -15.47 8.87
CA ILE A 269 19.54 -14.02 8.65
C ILE A 269 18.78 -13.64 7.38
N ASP A 270 17.62 -13.01 7.55
CA ASP A 270 16.61 -12.85 6.51
C ASP A 270 16.13 -11.39 6.36
N PRO A 271 15.36 -11.05 5.31
CA PRO A 271 14.63 -9.78 5.27
C PRO A 271 13.58 -9.66 6.40
N PRO A 272 13.24 -8.43 6.85
CA PRO A 272 12.15 -8.23 7.82
C PRO A 272 10.83 -8.84 7.34
N GLY A 273 10.15 -9.57 8.22
CA GLY A 273 8.87 -10.23 7.94
C GLY A 273 8.96 -11.53 7.11
N CYS A 274 10.16 -12.08 6.91
CA CYS A 274 10.33 -13.37 6.25
C CYS A 274 9.68 -14.51 7.05
N GLN A 275 8.87 -15.34 6.40
CA GLN A 275 8.20 -16.50 7.01
C GLN A 275 8.66 -17.83 6.39
N ASP A 276 9.11 -17.77 5.14
CA ASP A 276 9.64 -18.86 4.32
C ASP A 276 11.17 -18.96 4.45
N ILE A 277 11.66 -19.25 5.65
CA ILE A 277 13.09 -19.32 5.97
C ILE A 277 13.68 -20.60 5.34
N ASP A 278 14.36 -20.43 4.21
CA ASP A 278 15.01 -21.53 3.48
C ASP A 278 16.36 -21.92 4.08
N ASP A 279 17.11 -20.96 4.63
CA ASP A 279 18.52 -21.14 4.99
C ASP A 279 18.85 -20.70 6.42
N ALA A 280 19.78 -21.41 7.04
CA ALA A 280 20.36 -21.08 8.33
C ALA A 280 21.86 -21.41 8.32
N LEU A 281 22.64 -20.70 9.12
CA LEU A 281 24.10 -20.77 9.11
C LEU A 281 24.67 -21.00 10.51
N HIS A 282 25.86 -21.60 10.57
CA HIS A 282 26.71 -21.59 11.76
C HIS A 282 28.19 -21.54 11.38
N ALA A 283 29.03 -21.09 12.31
CA ALA A 283 30.46 -21.32 12.27
C ALA A 283 31.06 -21.53 13.67
N ARG A 284 32.11 -22.35 13.77
CA ARG A 284 32.90 -22.55 14.98
C ARG A 284 34.37 -22.86 14.65
N THR A 285 35.27 -22.57 15.58
CA THR A 285 36.69 -22.94 15.44
C THR A 285 36.89 -24.41 15.87
N LEU A 286 37.65 -25.16 15.08
CA LEU A 286 38.02 -26.54 15.34
C LEU A 286 39.33 -26.63 16.14
N PRO A 287 39.60 -27.75 16.85
CA PRO A 287 40.83 -27.91 17.64
C PRO A 287 42.14 -27.81 16.85
N ASN A 288 42.11 -28.03 15.53
CA ASN A 288 43.25 -27.90 14.63
C ASN A 288 43.49 -26.46 14.13
N GLY A 289 42.68 -25.49 14.56
CA GLY A 289 42.77 -24.09 14.14
C GLY A 289 41.98 -23.75 12.87
N ASN A 290 41.41 -24.75 12.18
CA ASN A 290 40.49 -24.54 11.07
C ASN A 290 39.11 -24.10 11.58
N ILE A 291 38.25 -23.68 10.66
CA ILE A 291 36.89 -23.24 10.95
C ILE A 291 35.91 -24.23 10.32
N GLU A 292 35.00 -24.77 11.12
CA GLU A 292 33.82 -25.44 10.60
C GLU A 292 32.75 -24.39 10.33
N ALA A 293 32.26 -24.33 9.10
CA ALA A 293 31.12 -23.49 8.73
C ALA A 293 30.06 -24.35 8.06
N GLY A 294 28.78 -24.08 8.32
CA GLY A 294 27.68 -24.84 7.75
C GLY A 294 26.57 -23.96 7.22
N VAL A 295 25.99 -24.41 6.11
CA VAL A 295 24.73 -23.92 5.55
C VAL A 295 23.71 -25.04 5.63
N HIS A 296 22.60 -24.76 6.29
CA HIS A 296 21.50 -25.70 6.54
C HIS A 296 20.29 -25.23 5.76
N ILE A 297 19.83 -26.03 4.80
CA ILE A 297 18.72 -25.67 3.92
C ILE A 297 17.47 -26.48 4.25
N ALA A 298 16.29 -25.86 4.22
CA ALA A 298 15.00 -26.52 4.41
C ALA A 298 14.88 -27.85 3.62
N ASP A 299 14.55 -28.95 4.30
CA ASP A 299 14.44 -30.28 3.67
C ASP A 299 13.07 -30.50 2.99
N VAL A 300 12.75 -29.67 1.99
CA VAL A 300 11.48 -29.74 1.26
C VAL A 300 11.30 -31.08 0.54
N SER A 301 12.39 -31.68 0.05
CA SER A 301 12.36 -32.97 -0.65
C SER A 301 11.88 -34.14 0.23
N HIS A 302 11.88 -33.97 1.56
CA HIS A 302 11.28 -34.94 2.48
C HIS A 302 9.75 -34.96 2.36
N PHE A 303 9.11 -33.79 2.17
CA PHE A 303 7.66 -33.64 2.13
C PHE A 303 7.10 -33.67 0.70
N VAL A 304 7.87 -33.17 -0.28
CA VAL A 304 7.45 -33.09 -1.69
C VAL A 304 8.06 -34.28 -2.46
N HIS A 305 7.33 -35.39 -2.48
CA HIS A 305 7.73 -36.62 -3.18
C HIS A 305 7.52 -36.53 -4.70
N PRO A 306 8.39 -37.15 -5.52
CA PRO A 306 8.26 -37.14 -6.97
C PRO A 306 6.96 -37.80 -7.46
N ASP A 307 6.48 -37.36 -8.63
CA ASP A 307 5.35 -37.95 -9.37
C ASP A 307 4.00 -37.95 -8.63
N ASN A 308 3.83 -37.07 -7.63
CA ASN A 308 2.54 -36.84 -6.97
C ASN A 308 1.90 -35.50 -7.41
N PRO A 309 0.62 -35.25 -7.06
CA PRO A 309 -0.05 -33.99 -7.40
C PRO A 309 0.68 -32.73 -6.90
N MET A 310 1.27 -32.76 -5.70
CA MET A 310 2.01 -31.63 -5.14
C MET A 310 3.28 -31.31 -5.93
N ASP A 311 4.04 -32.32 -6.33
CA ASP A 311 5.23 -32.20 -7.17
C ASP A 311 4.90 -31.65 -8.56
N SER A 312 3.81 -32.16 -9.16
CA SER A 312 3.33 -31.68 -10.46
C SER A 312 2.93 -30.20 -10.41
N GLU A 313 2.24 -29.77 -9.34
CA GLU A 313 1.89 -28.36 -9.13
C GLU A 313 3.13 -27.49 -8.87
N ALA A 314 4.07 -27.95 -8.04
CA ALA A 314 5.32 -27.24 -7.77
C ALA A 314 6.16 -27.07 -9.04
N ALA A 315 6.24 -28.11 -9.88
CA ALA A 315 6.89 -28.05 -11.19
C ALA A 315 6.19 -27.08 -12.15
N ALA A 316 4.86 -27.07 -12.16
CA ALA A 316 4.06 -26.19 -13.01
C ALA A 316 4.18 -24.71 -12.61
N ARG A 317 4.27 -24.41 -11.31
CA ARG A 317 4.53 -23.06 -10.77
C ARG A 317 5.99 -22.65 -10.97
N GLY A 318 6.93 -23.57 -10.75
CA GLY A 318 8.37 -23.43 -10.96
C GLY A 318 9.09 -22.55 -9.93
N THR A 319 8.46 -21.46 -9.47
CA THR A 319 9.01 -20.51 -8.50
C THR A 319 7.89 -19.76 -7.76
N THR A 320 8.14 -19.36 -6.51
CA THR A 320 7.30 -18.37 -5.81
C THR A 320 7.47 -17.00 -6.48
N VAL A 321 6.39 -16.24 -6.61
CA VAL A 321 6.38 -14.90 -7.20
C VAL A 321 6.15 -13.86 -6.12
N TYR A 322 7.09 -12.93 -5.98
CA TYR A 322 7.00 -11.81 -5.05
C TYR A 322 6.53 -10.56 -5.81
N LEU A 323 5.33 -10.09 -5.47
CA LEU A 323 4.82 -8.77 -5.82
C LEU A 323 4.99 -7.85 -4.61
N VAL A 324 4.77 -6.54 -4.78
CA VAL A 324 4.94 -5.55 -3.70
C VAL A 324 4.07 -5.86 -2.48
N ASP A 325 2.82 -6.29 -2.68
CA ASP A 325 1.85 -6.50 -1.60
C ASP A 325 1.34 -7.95 -1.49
N LYS A 326 1.85 -8.85 -2.33
CA LYS A 326 1.39 -10.25 -2.37
C LYS A 326 2.51 -11.20 -2.73
N ARG A 327 2.55 -12.34 -2.06
CA ARG A 327 3.38 -13.49 -2.39
C ARG A 327 2.51 -14.60 -2.99
N ILE A 328 2.89 -15.13 -4.16
CA ILE A 328 2.21 -16.27 -4.78
C ILE A 328 3.12 -17.49 -4.61
N ASP A 329 2.74 -18.37 -3.68
CA ASP A 329 3.58 -19.47 -3.24
C ASP A 329 3.68 -20.61 -4.27
N MET A 330 4.87 -21.19 -4.38
CA MET A 330 5.10 -22.44 -5.12
C MET A 330 4.49 -23.64 -4.39
N LEU A 331 4.54 -23.64 -3.06
CA LEU A 331 4.06 -24.72 -2.18
C LEU A 331 2.95 -24.23 -1.25
N PRO A 332 2.08 -25.11 -0.74
CA PRO A 332 1.10 -24.73 0.27
C PRO A 332 1.74 -24.11 1.52
N ALA A 333 1.04 -23.16 2.15
CA ALA A 333 1.55 -22.41 3.31
C ALA A 333 2.03 -23.31 4.45
N LEU A 334 1.34 -24.43 4.73
CA LEU A 334 1.77 -25.39 5.75
C LEU A 334 3.22 -25.87 5.54
N LEU A 335 3.62 -26.17 4.31
CA LEU A 335 5.02 -26.52 4.03
C LEU A 335 5.91 -25.28 4.00
N GLY A 336 5.49 -24.24 3.29
CA GLY A 336 6.34 -23.08 3.00
C GLY A 336 6.65 -22.19 4.20
N THR A 337 5.68 -21.93 5.07
CA THR A 337 5.84 -21.01 6.21
C THR A 337 5.87 -21.70 7.56
N ASN A 338 5.72 -23.03 7.61
CA ASN A 338 5.74 -23.78 8.88
C ASN A 338 6.68 -24.99 8.86
N LEU A 339 6.33 -26.08 8.18
CA LEU A 339 7.01 -27.38 8.35
C LEU A 339 8.43 -27.40 7.77
N CYS A 340 8.63 -26.80 6.59
CA CYS A 340 9.95 -26.73 5.96
C CYS A 340 10.74 -25.51 6.43
N SER A 341 10.05 -24.42 6.80
CA SER A 341 10.67 -23.17 7.26
C SER A 341 11.52 -23.42 8.50
N LEU A 342 12.79 -22.99 8.47
CA LEU A 342 13.80 -23.20 9.52
C LEU A 342 13.61 -22.25 10.72
N ARG A 343 12.39 -22.24 11.27
CA ARG A 343 11.95 -21.37 12.36
C ARG A 343 12.85 -21.51 13.62
N PRO A 344 13.07 -20.42 14.37
CA PRO A 344 13.87 -20.46 15.58
C PRO A 344 13.16 -21.28 16.67
N HIS A 345 13.95 -21.89 17.55
CA HIS A 345 13.53 -22.67 18.73
C HIS A 345 12.67 -23.91 18.45
N VAL A 346 12.54 -24.34 17.18
CA VAL A 346 11.82 -25.55 16.82
C VAL A 346 12.72 -26.50 16.03
N GLU A 347 12.58 -27.80 16.28
CA GLU A 347 13.29 -28.83 15.53
C GLU A 347 12.78 -28.88 14.08
N ARG A 348 13.71 -28.88 13.13
CA ARG A 348 13.41 -28.88 11.69
C ARG A 348 14.34 -29.81 10.93
N LEU A 349 13.80 -30.41 9.87
CA LEU A 349 14.57 -31.20 8.93
C LEU A 349 15.31 -30.25 7.98
N ALA A 350 16.60 -30.50 7.79
CA ALA A 350 17.44 -29.73 6.87
C ALA A 350 18.30 -30.64 5.99
N PHE A 351 18.76 -30.10 4.87
CA PHE A 351 19.86 -30.60 4.07
C PHE A 351 21.07 -29.69 4.31
N SER A 352 22.05 -30.21 5.04
CA SER A 352 23.22 -29.46 5.48
C SER A 352 24.42 -29.67 4.56
N VAL A 353 25.10 -28.56 4.25
CA VAL A 353 26.42 -28.53 3.63
C VAL A 353 27.38 -27.94 4.66
N ILE A 354 28.39 -28.71 5.05
CA ILE A 354 29.32 -28.35 6.12
C ILE A 354 30.74 -28.41 5.56
N TRP A 355 31.47 -27.33 5.72
CA TRP A 355 32.85 -27.19 5.28
C TRP A 355 33.79 -27.16 6.47
N GLU A 356 34.96 -27.77 6.29
CA GLU A 356 36.16 -27.38 7.02
C GLU A 356 36.93 -26.38 6.16
N LEU A 357 37.12 -25.18 6.68
CA LEU A 357 37.77 -24.06 6.01
C LEU A 357 39.04 -23.67 6.76
N THR A 358 40.09 -23.29 6.04
CA THR A 358 41.22 -22.59 6.64
C THR A 358 40.77 -21.20 7.13
N PRO A 359 41.52 -20.53 8.02
CA PRO A 359 41.28 -19.13 8.33
C PRO A 359 41.22 -18.24 7.07
N GLU A 360 41.92 -18.60 6.00
CA GLU A 360 41.96 -17.92 4.70
C GLU A 360 40.73 -18.19 3.82
N ALA A 361 39.76 -18.97 4.32
CA ALA A 361 38.55 -19.41 3.63
C ALA A 361 38.77 -20.39 2.47
N ASP A 362 39.89 -21.12 2.46
CA ASP A 362 40.11 -22.23 1.54
C ASP A 362 39.40 -23.49 2.03
N ILE A 363 38.77 -24.23 1.11
CA ILE A 363 38.06 -25.47 1.43
C ILE A 363 39.07 -26.60 1.64
N VAL A 364 39.15 -27.11 2.87
CA VAL A 364 39.89 -28.33 3.21
C VAL A 364 39.05 -29.55 2.89
N ASN A 365 37.78 -29.53 3.33
CA ASN A 365 36.83 -30.61 3.10
C ASN A 365 35.39 -30.06 3.01
N VAL A 366 34.51 -30.79 2.32
CA VAL A 366 33.08 -30.52 2.28
C VAL A 366 32.29 -31.81 2.51
N ARG A 367 31.29 -31.72 3.38
CA ARG A 367 30.40 -32.81 3.76
C ARG A 367 28.95 -32.41 3.51
N PHE A 368 28.19 -33.33 2.94
CA PHE A 368 26.77 -33.15 2.63
C PHE A 368 25.96 -34.19 3.41
N THR A 369 24.94 -33.76 4.14
CA THR A 369 24.10 -34.69 4.92
C THR A 369 22.67 -34.19 5.05
N LYS A 370 21.72 -35.12 5.09
CA LYS A 370 20.41 -34.86 5.69
C LYS A 370 20.60 -34.71 7.20
N SER A 371 19.91 -33.76 7.81
CA SER A 371 20.07 -33.46 9.23
C SER A 371 18.77 -33.06 9.91
N VAL A 372 18.79 -33.05 11.24
CA VAL A 372 17.84 -32.33 12.10
C VAL A 372 18.60 -31.19 12.76
N ILE A 373 18.03 -29.98 12.72
CA ILE A 373 18.59 -28.78 13.35
C ILE A 373 17.57 -28.16 14.31
N ALA A 374 18.04 -27.28 15.18
CA ALA A 374 17.20 -26.41 16.00
C ALA A 374 17.83 -25.01 16.01
N SER A 375 17.34 -24.13 15.14
CA SER A 375 17.84 -22.76 15.02
C SER A 375 17.70 -22.02 16.35
N LYS A 376 18.74 -21.32 16.80
CA LYS A 376 18.77 -20.60 18.08
C LYS A 376 18.18 -19.20 17.99
N SER A 377 18.10 -18.63 16.79
CA SER A 377 17.51 -17.32 16.54
C SER A 377 17.28 -17.11 15.04
N ALA A 378 16.33 -16.24 14.70
CA ALA A 378 16.12 -15.75 13.34
C ALA A 378 16.30 -14.23 13.37
N PHE A 379 17.32 -13.73 12.68
CA PHE A 379 17.64 -12.31 12.65
C PHE A 379 17.18 -11.66 11.35
N THR A 380 16.81 -10.39 11.42
CA THR A 380 16.87 -9.53 10.24
C THR A 380 18.32 -9.19 9.89
N TYR A 381 18.59 -8.80 8.64
CA TYR A 381 19.92 -8.30 8.25
C TYR A 381 20.41 -7.15 9.13
N GLU A 382 19.51 -6.28 9.58
CA GLU A 382 19.81 -5.16 10.46
C GLU A 382 20.19 -5.62 11.87
N GLU A 383 19.40 -6.50 12.48
CA GLU A 383 19.70 -7.03 13.82
C GLU A 383 21.02 -7.82 13.85
N ALA A 384 21.26 -8.65 12.83
CA ALA A 384 22.52 -9.37 12.69
C ALA A 384 23.72 -8.42 12.55
N GLN A 385 23.55 -7.29 11.85
CA GLN A 385 24.59 -6.29 11.67
C GLN A 385 24.88 -5.58 13.01
N ILE A 386 23.83 -5.12 13.71
CA ILE A 386 23.95 -4.48 15.02
C ILE A 386 24.64 -5.42 16.01
N ARG A 387 24.23 -6.69 16.05
CA ARG A 387 24.82 -7.71 16.92
C ARG A 387 26.30 -7.97 16.60
N LYS A 388 26.64 -8.10 15.31
CA LYS A 388 28.03 -8.30 14.85
C LYS A 388 28.92 -7.15 15.31
N ASP A 389 28.43 -5.91 15.16
CA ASP A 389 29.18 -4.68 15.37
C ASP A 389 29.29 -4.27 16.85
N ASP A 390 28.40 -4.75 17.74
CA ASP A 390 28.48 -4.44 19.18
C ASP A 390 29.65 -5.18 19.85
N PRO A 391 30.73 -4.50 20.27
CA PRO A 391 31.89 -5.16 20.87
C PRO A 391 31.61 -5.75 22.26
N LYS A 392 30.47 -5.44 22.89
CA LYS A 392 30.11 -5.94 24.23
C LYS A 392 29.51 -7.36 24.19
N LEU A 393 29.00 -7.80 23.05
CA LEU A 393 28.43 -9.14 22.89
C LEU A 393 29.55 -10.14 22.57
N ASP A 394 29.63 -11.22 23.35
CA ASP A 394 30.65 -12.29 23.23
C ASP A 394 30.09 -13.71 23.42
N ASP A 395 28.77 -13.88 23.32
CA ASP A 395 28.14 -15.19 23.32
C ASP A 395 28.47 -15.98 22.03
N ASP A 396 28.27 -17.30 22.07
CA ASP A 396 28.65 -18.22 20.98
C ASP A 396 27.94 -17.89 19.65
N LEU A 397 26.72 -17.36 19.71
CA LEU A 397 25.98 -16.97 18.52
C LEU A 397 26.61 -15.74 17.86
N THR A 398 26.99 -14.75 18.65
CA THR A 398 27.74 -13.57 18.17
C THR A 398 29.10 -13.97 17.60
N LYS A 399 29.82 -14.89 18.25
CA LYS A 399 31.10 -15.44 17.75
C LYS A 399 30.92 -16.13 16.40
N SER A 400 29.89 -16.95 16.25
CA SER A 400 29.50 -17.63 15.01
C SER A 400 29.26 -16.61 13.88
N ILE A 401 28.45 -15.57 14.11
CA ILE A 401 28.15 -14.53 13.11
C ILE A 401 29.42 -13.77 12.70
N ARG A 402 30.28 -13.39 13.65
CA ARG A 402 31.55 -12.70 13.34
C ARG A 402 32.49 -13.57 12.52
N LEU A 403 32.56 -14.86 12.86
CA LEU A 403 33.40 -15.82 12.14
C LEU A 403 32.89 -16.02 10.70
N LEU A 404 31.57 -16.20 10.53
CA LEU A 404 30.91 -16.21 9.22
C LEU A 404 31.25 -14.93 8.42
N ASN A 405 31.10 -13.74 9.02
CA ASN A 405 31.40 -12.48 8.34
C ASN A 405 32.86 -12.41 7.88
N SER A 406 33.80 -12.84 8.72
CA SER A 406 35.23 -12.83 8.39
C SER A 406 35.58 -13.74 7.22
N LEU A 407 34.92 -14.91 7.13
CA LEU A 407 35.06 -15.83 6.02
C LEU A 407 34.41 -15.27 4.75
N ALA A 408 33.20 -14.71 4.86
CA ALA A 408 32.49 -14.14 3.73
C ALA A 408 33.27 -13.00 3.06
N GLN A 409 33.92 -12.13 3.84
CA GLN A 409 34.78 -11.07 3.29
C GLN A 409 35.92 -11.65 2.43
N LYS A 410 36.54 -12.75 2.86
CA LYS A 410 37.62 -13.43 2.12
C LYS A 410 37.09 -14.17 0.89
N LEU A 411 35.97 -14.88 1.01
CA LEU A 411 35.29 -15.55 -0.11
C LEU A 411 34.94 -14.54 -1.20
N LYS A 412 34.36 -13.40 -0.83
CA LYS A 412 34.06 -12.31 -1.75
C LYS A 412 35.30 -11.76 -2.43
N ALA A 413 36.37 -11.49 -1.67
CA ALA A 413 37.62 -10.98 -2.22
C ALA A 413 38.21 -11.96 -3.26
N ASN A 414 38.22 -13.26 -2.95
CA ASN A 414 38.69 -14.30 -3.86
C ASN A 414 37.82 -14.38 -5.12
N ARG A 415 36.49 -14.30 -4.98
CA ARG A 415 35.53 -14.30 -6.08
C ARG A 415 35.69 -13.08 -6.99
N MET A 416 35.88 -11.89 -6.41
CA MET A 416 36.17 -10.67 -7.17
C MET A 416 37.50 -10.78 -7.90
N ALA A 417 38.54 -11.30 -7.26
CA ALA A 417 39.85 -11.54 -7.88
C ALA A 417 39.78 -12.56 -9.04
N ALA A 418 38.86 -13.53 -8.96
CA ALA A 418 38.58 -14.46 -10.05
C ALA A 418 37.84 -13.81 -11.24
N GLY A 419 37.36 -12.57 -11.09
CA GLY A 419 36.69 -11.80 -12.14
C GLY A 419 35.17 -11.82 -12.07
N ALA A 420 34.58 -12.02 -10.89
CA ALA A 420 33.14 -11.90 -10.74
C ALA A 420 32.68 -10.45 -10.92
N LEU A 421 31.48 -10.29 -11.49
CA LEU A 421 30.93 -8.98 -11.80
C LEU A 421 30.08 -8.48 -10.64
N ASN A 422 30.40 -7.28 -10.14
CA ASN A 422 29.48 -6.52 -9.31
C ASN A 422 28.57 -5.67 -10.21
N LEU A 423 27.43 -6.23 -10.58
CA LEU A 423 26.43 -5.57 -11.42
C LEU A 423 25.39 -4.90 -10.53
N ALA A 424 25.14 -3.61 -10.79
CA ALA A 424 24.12 -2.87 -10.08
C ALA A 424 22.73 -3.17 -10.66
N SER A 425 21.78 -3.47 -9.77
CA SER A 425 20.35 -3.41 -10.06
C SER A 425 19.72 -2.44 -9.07
N PRO A 426 18.92 -1.47 -9.52
CA PRO A 426 18.19 -0.60 -8.62
C PRO A 426 17.05 -1.38 -7.97
N GLU A 427 17.27 -1.91 -6.77
CA GLU A 427 16.21 -2.48 -5.96
C GLU A 427 15.58 -1.36 -5.12
N VAL A 428 14.37 -0.99 -5.48
CA VAL A 428 13.52 -0.10 -4.67
C VAL A 428 12.55 -0.92 -3.83
N LYS A 429 12.42 -0.56 -2.57
CA LYS A 429 11.43 -1.07 -1.63
C LYS A 429 10.28 -0.08 -1.57
N ILE A 430 9.07 -0.56 -1.85
CA ILE A 430 7.85 0.20 -1.65
C ILE A 430 7.43 0.02 -0.19
N GLN A 431 7.32 1.12 0.55
CA GLN A 431 6.72 1.09 1.88
C GLN A 431 5.20 1.16 1.73
N LEU A 432 4.51 0.15 2.25
CA LEU A 432 3.06 0.08 2.29
C LEU A 432 2.54 0.55 3.66
N ASP A 433 1.32 1.10 3.70
CA ASP A 433 0.67 1.63 4.93
C ASP A 433 0.52 0.61 6.06
N SER A 434 0.43 -0.68 5.72
CA SER A 434 0.54 -1.82 6.64
C SER A 434 0.72 -3.12 5.85
N SER A 435 1.03 -4.25 6.50
CA SER A 435 1.05 -5.57 5.84
C SER A 435 -0.30 -5.96 5.19
N GLU A 436 -1.42 -5.42 5.69
CA GLU A 436 -2.77 -5.64 5.13
C GLU A 436 -3.26 -4.49 4.22
N SER A 437 -2.50 -3.41 4.10
CA SER A 437 -2.87 -2.27 3.24
C SER A 437 -1.91 -2.22 2.06
N SER A 438 -2.43 -2.12 0.85
CA SER A 438 -1.58 -2.02 -0.34
C SER A 438 -1.43 -0.58 -0.82
N ASP A 439 -1.83 0.41 -0.03
CA ASP A 439 -1.59 1.81 -0.39
C ASP A 439 -0.11 2.15 -0.13
N PRO A 440 0.66 2.54 -1.15
CA PRO A 440 2.07 2.86 -0.98
C PRO A 440 2.25 4.25 -0.33
N ILE A 441 3.04 4.29 0.75
CA ILE A 441 3.45 5.50 1.46
C ILE A 441 4.65 6.15 0.76
N ASP A 442 5.67 5.35 0.47
CA ASP A 442 6.99 5.82 0.08
C ASP A 442 7.72 4.81 -0.83
N VAL A 443 8.70 5.29 -1.59
CA VAL A 443 9.65 4.52 -2.40
C VAL A 443 11.04 4.79 -1.84
N GLU A 444 11.65 3.78 -1.23
CA GLU A 444 13.00 3.85 -0.68
C GLU A 444 13.94 2.93 -1.45
N GLN A 445 15.22 3.30 -1.54
CA GLN A 445 16.24 2.39 -2.07
C GLN A 445 16.60 1.36 -0.99
N LYS A 446 16.74 0.10 -1.40
CA LYS A 446 17.19 -0.95 -0.49
C LYS A 446 18.66 -0.74 -0.14
N GLU A 447 18.94 -0.50 1.14
CA GLU A 447 20.30 -0.42 1.65
C GLU A 447 20.92 -1.82 1.74
N LEU A 448 22.11 -2.01 1.15
CA LEU A 448 22.86 -3.26 1.24
C LEU A 448 23.83 -3.17 2.43
N ARG A 449 23.75 -4.14 3.35
CA ARG A 449 24.61 -4.25 4.53
C ARG A 449 25.66 -5.35 4.37
N GLU A 450 26.68 -5.39 5.24
CA GLU A 450 27.69 -6.46 5.21
C GLU A 450 27.05 -7.83 5.45
N THR A 451 26.03 -7.91 6.32
CA THR A 451 25.28 -9.15 6.58
C THR A 451 24.53 -9.67 5.35
N ASN A 452 24.12 -8.80 4.40
CA ASN A 452 23.61 -9.27 3.11
C ASN A 452 24.70 -10.01 2.32
N SER A 453 25.91 -9.44 2.30
CA SER A 453 27.06 -10.05 1.65
C SER A 453 27.51 -11.34 2.34
N LEU A 454 27.39 -11.41 3.68
CA LEU A 454 27.67 -12.62 4.46
C LEU A 454 26.84 -13.80 3.95
N VAL A 455 25.51 -13.63 3.94
CA VAL A 455 24.58 -14.69 3.49
C VAL A 455 24.84 -15.02 2.03
N GLU A 456 25.01 -14.02 1.17
CA GLU A 456 25.28 -14.21 -0.27
C GLU A 456 26.46 -15.15 -0.52
N GLU A 457 27.62 -14.91 0.10
CA GLU A 457 28.82 -15.71 -0.16
C GLU A 457 28.69 -17.17 0.29
N PHE A 458 28.02 -17.43 1.42
CA PHE A 458 27.76 -18.80 1.87
C PHE A 458 26.72 -19.52 1.02
N MET A 459 25.69 -18.82 0.54
CA MET A 459 24.74 -19.41 -0.42
C MET A 459 25.42 -19.76 -1.74
N LEU A 460 26.31 -18.88 -2.25
CA LEU A 460 27.11 -19.16 -3.44
C LEU A 460 28.03 -20.37 -3.21
N LEU A 461 28.70 -20.46 -2.07
CA LEU A 461 29.57 -21.58 -1.71
C LEU A 461 28.80 -22.91 -1.64
N ALA A 462 27.61 -22.91 -1.02
CA ALA A 462 26.68 -24.05 -0.99
C ALA A 462 26.32 -24.51 -2.40
N ASN A 463 25.83 -23.57 -3.22
CA ASN A 463 25.41 -23.84 -4.58
C ASN A 463 26.55 -24.41 -5.45
N ILE A 464 27.77 -23.85 -5.36
CA ILE A 464 28.93 -24.34 -6.13
C ILE A 464 29.35 -25.74 -5.66
N SER A 465 29.41 -25.96 -4.35
CA SER A 465 29.80 -27.26 -3.78
C SER A 465 28.81 -28.37 -4.17
N VAL A 466 27.51 -28.08 -4.08
CA VAL A 466 26.45 -29.01 -4.48
C VAL A 466 26.48 -29.25 -5.99
N ALA A 467 26.66 -28.20 -6.82
CA ALA A 467 26.75 -28.34 -8.27
C ALA A 467 27.86 -29.31 -8.70
N ARG A 468 29.04 -29.22 -8.07
CA ARG A 468 30.15 -30.16 -8.30
C ARG A 468 29.76 -31.58 -7.92
N LYS A 469 29.14 -31.77 -6.74
CA LYS A 469 28.79 -33.11 -6.25
C LYS A 469 27.75 -33.81 -7.11
N ILE A 470 26.71 -33.09 -7.57
CA ILE A 470 25.67 -33.69 -8.41
C ILE A 470 26.15 -33.92 -9.85
N GLU A 471 27.05 -33.09 -10.38
CA GLU A 471 27.65 -33.30 -11.71
C GLU A 471 28.58 -34.51 -11.72
N GLU A 472 29.36 -34.70 -10.65
CA GLU A 472 30.19 -35.88 -10.47
C GLU A 472 29.34 -37.16 -10.43
N ALA A 473 28.23 -37.15 -9.69
CA ALA A 473 27.35 -38.32 -9.55
C ALA A 473 26.48 -38.57 -10.79
N PHE A 474 26.00 -37.52 -11.45
CA PHE A 474 25.03 -37.59 -12.55
C PHE A 474 25.43 -36.70 -13.75
N PRO A 475 26.55 -36.97 -14.44
CA PRO A 475 27.13 -36.08 -15.44
C PRO A 475 26.27 -35.86 -16.69
N GLN A 476 25.23 -36.68 -16.90
CA GLN A 476 24.30 -36.58 -18.02
C GLN A 476 22.99 -35.87 -17.67
N THR A 477 22.63 -35.80 -16.37
CA THR A 477 21.31 -35.30 -15.94
C THR A 477 21.34 -34.32 -14.78
N ALA A 478 22.52 -33.97 -14.25
CA ALA A 478 22.66 -32.95 -13.22
C ALA A 478 21.95 -31.64 -13.60
N VAL A 479 21.13 -31.13 -12.68
CA VAL A 479 20.43 -29.86 -12.81
C VAL A 479 21.38 -28.74 -12.44
N LEU A 480 21.76 -27.93 -13.41
CA LEU A 480 22.74 -26.85 -13.28
C LEU A 480 22.15 -25.51 -13.73
N ARG A 481 22.86 -24.42 -13.46
CA ARG A 481 22.53 -23.06 -13.91
C ARG A 481 23.76 -22.37 -14.46
N ARG A 482 23.70 -21.89 -15.70
CA ARG A 482 24.81 -21.21 -16.39
C ARG A 482 24.47 -19.77 -16.73
N HIS A 483 25.51 -18.98 -16.96
CA HIS A 483 25.42 -17.65 -17.54
C HIS A 483 26.54 -17.53 -18.56
N LEU A 484 26.18 -17.55 -19.83
CA LEU A 484 27.15 -17.49 -20.92
C LEU A 484 27.78 -16.09 -21.05
N PRO A 485 29.02 -15.99 -21.54
CA PRO A 485 29.60 -14.70 -21.90
C PRO A 485 28.71 -13.95 -22.89
N PRO A 486 28.52 -12.64 -22.71
CA PRO A 486 27.73 -11.85 -23.64
C PRO A 486 28.43 -11.78 -25.01
N PRO A 487 27.67 -11.81 -26.13
CA PRO A 487 28.22 -11.51 -27.45
C PRO A 487 28.83 -10.11 -27.47
N ARG A 488 29.95 -9.93 -28.20
CA ARG A 488 30.64 -8.63 -28.31
C ARG A 488 29.70 -7.53 -28.83
N SER A 489 28.85 -7.88 -29.79
CA SER A 489 27.85 -6.99 -30.38
C SER A 489 26.87 -6.38 -29.37
N ASN A 490 26.63 -7.03 -28.22
CA ASN A 490 25.78 -6.46 -27.17
C ASN A 490 26.41 -5.23 -26.50
N PHE A 491 27.74 -5.18 -26.44
CA PHE A 491 28.50 -4.12 -25.77
C PHE A 491 29.04 -3.04 -26.71
N GLU A 492 29.18 -3.33 -28.01
CA GLU A 492 29.73 -2.41 -29.02
C GLU A 492 29.12 -1.01 -28.91
N LYS A 493 27.79 -0.92 -28.80
CA LYS A 493 27.10 0.37 -28.69
C LYS A 493 27.43 1.10 -27.38
N LEU A 494 27.47 0.38 -26.24
CA LEU A 494 27.80 0.98 -24.95
C LEU A 494 29.27 1.45 -24.91
N GLN A 495 30.18 0.67 -25.50
CA GLN A 495 31.59 1.02 -25.66
C GLN A 495 31.76 2.28 -26.51
N ASP A 496 31.07 2.37 -27.65
CA ASP A 496 31.11 3.54 -28.53
C ASP A 496 30.58 4.80 -27.83
N ILE A 497 29.46 4.69 -27.10
CA ILE A 497 28.91 5.81 -26.31
C ILE A 497 29.92 6.27 -25.25
N LEU A 498 30.48 5.35 -24.44
CA LEU A 498 31.43 5.70 -23.39
C LEU A 498 32.69 6.37 -23.93
N GLN A 499 33.22 5.84 -25.05
CA GLN A 499 34.40 6.39 -25.68
C GLN A 499 34.14 7.79 -26.21
N LYS A 500 33.05 8.00 -26.97
CA LYS A 500 32.74 9.30 -27.58
C LYS A 500 32.30 10.35 -26.58
N ARG A 501 31.56 9.98 -25.53
CA ARG A 501 30.97 10.93 -24.57
C ARG A 501 31.83 11.23 -23.36
N LYS A 502 32.59 10.25 -22.88
CA LYS A 502 33.36 10.33 -21.63
C LYS A 502 34.84 10.00 -21.80
N GLY A 503 35.27 9.56 -23.00
CA GLY A 503 36.65 9.10 -23.22
C GLY A 503 37.01 7.83 -22.44
N LEU A 504 35.99 7.05 -22.02
CA LEU A 504 36.14 5.87 -21.20
C LEU A 504 35.97 4.60 -22.05
N THR A 505 36.75 3.57 -21.73
CA THR A 505 36.73 2.27 -22.43
C THR A 505 36.21 1.16 -21.49
N LEU A 506 35.34 0.29 -22.01
CA LEU A 506 35.01 -0.98 -21.37
C LEU A 506 35.71 -2.13 -22.10
N ASP A 507 36.31 -3.05 -21.35
CA ASP A 507 36.95 -4.23 -21.89
C ASP A 507 36.06 -5.46 -21.66
N VAL A 508 35.57 -6.07 -22.74
CA VAL A 508 34.66 -7.23 -22.71
C VAL A 508 35.37 -8.54 -23.08
N SER A 509 36.70 -8.56 -23.06
CA SER A 509 37.50 -9.75 -23.40
C SER A 509 37.32 -10.90 -22.40
N SER A 510 37.03 -10.59 -21.14
CA SER A 510 36.76 -11.55 -20.07
C SER A 510 35.90 -10.89 -18.98
N SER A 511 35.32 -11.70 -18.08
CA SER A 511 34.55 -11.17 -16.95
C SER A 511 35.42 -10.32 -16.02
N ARG A 512 36.68 -10.71 -15.80
CA ARG A 512 37.66 -9.92 -15.02
C ARG A 512 37.99 -8.59 -15.67
N ALA A 513 38.32 -8.59 -16.96
CA ALA A 513 38.61 -7.35 -17.67
C ALA A 513 37.40 -6.40 -17.68
N LEU A 514 36.19 -6.96 -17.75
CA LEU A 514 34.95 -6.20 -17.65
C LEU A 514 34.73 -5.63 -16.25
N ALA A 515 34.96 -6.42 -15.20
CA ALA A 515 34.93 -5.93 -13.81
C ALA A 515 35.93 -4.77 -13.61
N ASP A 516 37.19 -4.99 -13.95
CA ASP A 516 38.28 -4.03 -13.76
C ASP A 516 38.07 -2.74 -14.56
N SER A 517 37.50 -2.83 -15.77
CA SER A 517 37.18 -1.65 -16.59
C SER A 517 35.93 -0.93 -16.08
N LEU A 518 34.90 -1.65 -15.62
CA LEU A 518 33.72 -1.05 -14.97
C LEU A 518 34.11 -0.30 -13.68
N ASP A 519 35.02 -0.84 -12.87
CA ASP A 519 35.52 -0.17 -11.66
C ASP A 519 36.23 1.15 -11.96
N LYS A 520 36.85 1.27 -13.14
CA LYS A 520 37.53 2.48 -13.62
C LYS A 520 36.61 3.49 -14.31
N CYS A 521 35.37 3.12 -14.64
CA CYS A 521 34.39 4.04 -15.23
C CYS A 521 33.81 4.99 -14.18
N LEU A 522 34.63 5.92 -13.71
CA LEU A 522 34.29 6.91 -12.68
C LEU A 522 34.22 8.31 -13.28
N ASP A 523 33.23 9.09 -12.87
CA ASP A 523 33.20 10.53 -13.09
C ASP A 523 33.42 11.21 -11.72
N PRO A 524 34.55 11.90 -11.48
CA PRO A 524 34.85 12.52 -10.19
C PRO A 524 33.80 13.57 -9.77
N ASN A 525 33.09 14.16 -10.74
CA ASN A 525 32.06 15.16 -10.49
C ASN A 525 30.67 14.54 -10.29
N GLU A 526 30.49 13.24 -10.56
CA GLU A 526 29.19 12.57 -10.48
C GLU A 526 29.34 11.11 -10.02
N PRO A 527 29.36 10.85 -8.69
CA PRO A 527 29.54 9.51 -8.14
C PRO A 527 28.51 8.49 -8.61
N ALA A 528 27.29 8.92 -8.96
CA ALA A 528 26.24 8.02 -9.44
C ALA A 528 26.50 7.48 -10.87
N PHE A 529 27.44 8.07 -11.60
CA PHE A 529 27.78 7.67 -12.97
C PHE A 529 28.24 6.21 -13.05
N ASN A 530 29.07 5.75 -12.12
CA ASN A 530 29.55 4.36 -12.14
C ASN A 530 28.38 3.36 -12.01
N THR A 531 27.46 3.64 -11.10
CA THR A 531 26.23 2.84 -10.92
C THR A 531 25.40 2.82 -12.20
N LEU A 532 25.27 3.95 -12.89
CA LEU A 532 24.55 4.03 -14.17
C LEU A 532 25.21 3.15 -15.25
N VAL A 533 26.54 3.21 -15.40
CA VAL A 533 27.26 2.38 -16.37
C VAL A 533 27.08 0.90 -16.05
N ARG A 534 27.10 0.51 -14.77
CA ARG A 534 26.83 -0.88 -14.35
C ARG A 534 25.41 -1.30 -14.70
N ILE A 535 24.40 -0.46 -14.49
CA ILE A 535 23.01 -0.74 -14.88
C ILE A 535 22.92 -0.98 -16.39
N MET A 536 23.58 -0.14 -17.20
CA MET A 536 23.60 -0.31 -18.65
C MET A 536 24.36 -1.57 -19.08
N ALA A 537 25.49 -1.87 -18.45
CA ALA A 537 26.26 -3.09 -18.69
C ALA A 537 25.46 -4.36 -18.36
N THR A 538 24.65 -4.34 -17.30
CA THR A 538 23.73 -5.45 -16.96
C THR A 538 22.75 -5.75 -18.11
N ARG A 539 22.28 -4.74 -18.84
CA ARG A 539 21.36 -4.91 -19.98
C ARG A 539 22.03 -5.52 -21.21
N CYS A 540 23.35 -5.43 -21.31
CA CYS A 540 24.14 -6.06 -22.35
C CYS A 540 24.43 -7.54 -22.06
N MET A 541 24.19 -8.00 -20.83
CA MET A 541 24.39 -9.40 -20.42
C MET A 541 23.33 -10.34 -20.98
N LEU A 542 23.66 -11.62 -21.07
CA LEU A 542 22.69 -12.66 -21.34
C LEU A 542 21.89 -12.99 -20.07
N SER A 543 20.69 -13.56 -20.23
CA SER A 543 19.97 -14.12 -19.09
C SER A 543 20.62 -15.43 -18.66
N ALA A 544 20.81 -15.63 -17.36
CA ALA A 544 21.20 -16.92 -16.81
C ALA A 544 20.05 -17.94 -16.97
N GLU A 545 20.39 -19.19 -17.26
CA GLU A 545 19.42 -20.25 -17.54
C GLU A 545 19.76 -21.54 -16.78
N TYR A 546 18.72 -22.23 -16.33
CA TYR A 546 18.84 -23.62 -15.87
C TYR A 546 18.99 -24.54 -17.07
N PHE A 547 19.80 -25.58 -16.92
CA PHE A 547 20.02 -26.56 -17.97
C PHE A 547 20.37 -27.92 -17.35
N CYS A 548 20.18 -28.95 -18.16
CA CYS A 548 20.59 -30.31 -17.85
C CYS A 548 22.02 -30.52 -18.36
N SER A 549 22.91 -31.02 -17.52
CA SER A 549 24.35 -31.16 -17.84
C SER A 549 24.63 -31.88 -19.16
N GLY A 550 23.93 -32.99 -19.46
CA GLY A 550 24.12 -33.75 -20.70
C GLY A 550 23.58 -33.07 -21.96
N SER A 551 22.90 -31.92 -21.82
CA SER A 551 22.30 -31.15 -22.93
C SER A 551 23.28 -30.24 -23.65
N VAL A 552 24.37 -29.89 -22.98
CA VAL A 552 25.32 -28.88 -23.44
C VAL A 552 26.74 -29.37 -23.18
N ALA A 553 27.72 -28.76 -23.84
CA ALA A 553 29.12 -29.12 -23.65
C ALA A 553 29.64 -28.61 -22.28
N ARG A 554 30.54 -29.38 -21.65
CA ARG A 554 31.02 -29.14 -20.27
C ARG A 554 31.72 -27.79 -20.10
N ASP A 555 32.41 -27.32 -21.13
CA ASP A 555 33.06 -26.00 -21.19
C ASP A 555 32.06 -24.83 -21.13
N THR A 556 30.77 -25.08 -21.38
CA THR A 556 29.71 -24.08 -21.31
C THR A 556 28.95 -24.05 -19.98
N PHE A 557 29.38 -24.83 -18.98
CA PHE A 557 28.73 -24.87 -17.65
C PHE A 557 28.97 -23.60 -16.82
N GLY A 558 29.99 -22.83 -17.18
CA GLY A 558 30.43 -21.66 -16.43
C GLY A 558 29.33 -20.60 -16.24
N HIS A 559 29.47 -19.86 -15.15
CA HIS A 559 28.65 -18.71 -14.82
C HIS A 559 29.47 -17.43 -14.90
N TYR A 560 29.43 -16.77 -16.06
CA TYR A 560 30.23 -15.59 -16.40
C TYR A 560 30.18 -14.50 -15.32
N GLY A 561 28.97 -14.11 -14.91
CA GLY A 561 28.80 -13.04 -13.90
C GLY A 561 29.29 -13.39 -12.49
N LEU A 562 29.40 -14.68 -12.15
CA LEU A 562 29.86 -15.13 -10.83
C LEU A 562 31.33 -15.56 -10.85
N ALA A 563 31.97 -15.57 -12.02
CA ALA A 563 33.28 -16.17 -12.26
C ALA A 563 33.43 -17.58 -11.68
N SER A 564 32.37 -18.40 -11.78
CA SER A 564 32.39 -19.80 -11.37
C SER A 564 32.41 -20.72 -12.59
N SER A 565 33.18 -21.81 -12.53
CA SER A 565 33.24 -22.82 -13.59
C SER A 565 31.99 -23.71 -13.66
N ILE A 566 31.26 -23.83 -12.55
CA ILE A 566 30.01 -24.58 -12.44
C ILE A 566 29.12 -23.98 -11.36
N TYR A 567 27.81 -24.00 -11.56
CA TYR A 567 26.86 -23.42 -10.61
C TYR A 567 25.49 -24.11 -10.71
N THR A 568 24.72 -24.08 -9.62
CA THR A 568 23.33 -24.52 -9.57
C THR A 568 22.57 -23.70 -8.52
N HIS A 569 21.29 -23.98 -8.32
CA HIS A 569 20.54 -23.50 -7.16
C HIS A 569 20.12 -24.66 -6.28
N PHE A 570 20.46 -24.58 -5.00
CA PHE A 570 20.18 -25.56 -3.95
C PHE A 570 19.53 -24.91 -2.72
N THR A 571 19.82 -23.64 -2.49
CA THR A 571 19.61 -22.96 -1.21
C THR A 571 18.21 -22.43 -0.95
N SER A 572 17.23 -22.65 -1.85
CA SER A 572 15.88 -22.13 -1.64
C SER A 572 14.75 -23.03 -2.19
N PRO A 573 14.65 -24.28 -1.72
CA PRO A 573 13.68 -25.25 -2.23
C PRO A 573 12.23 -24.95 -1.84
N ILE A 574 11.96 -24.06 -0.87
CA ILE A 574 10.58 -23.63 -0.56
C ILE A 574 10.00 -22.83 -1.74
N ARG A 575 10.85 -22.05 -2.41
CA ARG A 575 10.45 -21.04 -3.41
C ARG A 575 10.96 -21.31 -4.82
N ARG A 576 11.76 -22.35 -5.07
CA ARG A 576 12.28 -22.70 -6.40
C ARG A 576 12.25 -24.21 -6.62
N TYR A 577 11.62 -24.64 -7.72
CA TYR A 577 11.51 -26.06 -8.02
C TYR A 577 12.83 -26.68 -8.50
N ALA A 578 13.70 -25.89 -9.14
CA ALA A 578 15.05 -26.34 -9.50
C ALA A 578 15.83 -26.87 -8.28
N ASP A 579 15.73 -26.16 -7.15
CA ASP A 579 16.35 -26.54 -5.90
C ASP A 579 15.78 -27.87 -5.36
N VAL A 580 14.47 -28.12 -5.51
CA VAL A 580 13.86 -29.43 -5.15
C VAL A 580 14.46 -30.58 -5.98
N LEU A 581 14.68 -30.36 -7.29
CA LEU A 581 15.34 -31.35 -8.15
C LEU A 581 16.80 -31.58 -7.74
N VAL A 582 17.51 -30.49 -7.43
CA VAL A 582 18.90 -30.55 -6.94
C VAL A 582 18.99 -31.26 -5.59
N HIS A 583 18.04 -31.04 -4.68
CA HIS A 583 17.95 -31.77 -3.40
C HIS A 583 17.76 -33.27 -3.61
N ARG A 584 16.91 -33.68 -4.55
CA ARG A 584 16.73 -35.10 -4.91
C ARG A 584 18.01 -35.70 -5.48
N GLN A 585 18.70 -34.98 -6.37
CA GLN A 585 19.98 -35.41 -6.92
C GLN A 585 21.07 -35.49 -5.84
N LEU A 586 21.20 -34.49 -4.98
CA LEU A 586 22.20 -34.51 -3.90
C LEU A 586 21.91 -35.64 -2.90
N SER A 587 20.64 -35.87 -2.56
CA SER A 587 20.23 -36.99 -1.70
C SER A 587 20.66 -38.33 -2.28
N ALA A 588 20.55 -38.51 -3.59
CA ALA A 588 21.01 -39.72 -4.26
C ALA A 588 22.54 -39.80 -4.40
N ALA A 589 23.20 -38.67 -4.64
CA ALA A 589 24.65 -38.57 -4.76
C ALA A 589 25.40 -38.92 -3.47
N ILE A 590 24.75 -38.77 -2.31
CA ILE A 590 25.29 -39.16 -0.99
C ILE A 590 24.79 -40.54 -0.51
N GLY A 591 24.01 -41.26 -1.33
CA GLY A 591 23.48 -42.58 -0.98
C GLY A 591 22.33 -42.59 0.03
N TYR A 592 21.72 -41.44 0.34
CA TYR A 592 20.59 -41.35 1.29
C TYR A 592 19.29 -41.92 0.68
N SER A 593 19.09 -41.75 -0.63
CA SER A 593 17.93 -42.30 -1.36
C SER A 593 18.33 -42.73 -2.78
N SER A 594 17.52 -43.54 -3.45
CA SER A 594 17.71 -43.82 -4.87
C SER A 594 17.24 -42.64 -5.73
N LEU A 595 17.95 -42.33 -6.81
CA LEU A 595 17.50 -41.32 -7.77
C LEU A 595 16.20 -41.78 -8.45
N HIS A 596 15.21 -40.89 -8.53
CA HIS A 596 13.93 -41.19 -9.15
C HIS A 596 14.07 -41.41 -10.67
N ALA A 597 13.30 -42.36 -11.22
CA ALA A 597 13.41 -42.78 -12.62
C ALA A 597 13.32 -41.61 -13.64
N THR A 598 12.47 -40.62 -13.37
CA THR A 598 12.30 -39.45 -14.24
C THR A 598 13.56 -38.58 -14.33
N LEU A 599 14.40 -38.54 -13.29
CA LEU A 599 15.65 -37.77 -13.23
C LEU A 599 16.83 -38.49 -13.92
N HIS A 600 16.66 -39.74 -14.34
CA HIS A 600 17.61 -40.41 -15.24
C HIS A 600 17.39 -40.02 -16.71
N SER A 601 16.24 -39.44 -17.06
CA SER A 601 15.92 -39.06 -18.44
C SER A 601 16.34 -37.62 -18.71
N LYS A 602 17.42 -37.44 -19.49
CA LYS A 602 17.86 -36.13 -19.99
C LYS A 602 16.71 -35.31 -20.58
N SER A 603 15.92 -35.94 -21.46
CA SER A 603 14.80 -35.26 -22.13
C SER A 603 13.70 -34.79 -21.17
N HIS A 604 13.48 -35.53 -20.08
CA HIS A 604 12.49 -35.15 -19.08
C HIS A 604 12.98 -33.95 -18.27
N VAL A 605 14.23 -34.00 -17.78
CA VAL A 605 14.85 -32.91 -17.02
C VAL A 605 14.89 -31.63 -17.86
N GLU A 606 15.30 -31.70 -19.14
CA GLU A 606 15.26 -30.55 -20.07
C GLU A 606 13.88 -29.91 -20.15
N ARG A 607 12.83 -30.70 -20.40
CA ARG A 607 11.46 -30.18 -20.51
C ARG A 607 10.99 -29.48 -19.23
N VAL A 608 11.34 -30.03 -18.07
CA VAL A 608 11.01 -29.42 -16.78
C VAL A 608 11.77 -28.10 -16.60
N LEU A 609 13.07 -28.07 -16.92
CA LEU A 609 13.89 -26.86 -16.79
C LEU A 609 13.48 -25.76 -17.77
N ASP A 610 12.98 -26.09 -18.96
CA ASP A 610 12.38 -25.11 -19.89
C ASP A 610 11.18 -24.39 -19.26
N VAL A 611 10.32 -25.14 -18.55
CA VAL A 611 9.20 -24.58 -17.79
C VAL A 611 9.73 -23.70 -16.65
N VAL A 612 10.71 -24.17 -15.88
CA VAL A 612 11.29 -23.39 -14.76
C VAL A 612 11.95 -22.10 -15.27
N ASN A 613 12.70 -22.14 -16.37
CA ASN A 613 13.30 -20.96 -17.00
C ASN A 613 12.24 -19.94 -17.41
N ARG A 614 11.16 -20.41 -18.06
CA ARG A 614 10.04 -19.57 -18.45
C ARG A 614 9.37 -18.94 -17.23
N ARG A 615 9.03 -19.73 -16.21
CA ARG A 615 8.38 -19.27 -14.98
C ARG A 615 9.24 -18.27 -14.21
N HIS A 616 10.54 -18.52 -14.12
CA HIS A 616 11.49 -17.60 -13.50
C HIS A 616 11.51 -16.23 -14.21
N ARG A 617 11.59 -16.22 -15.55
CA ARG A 617 11.57 -14.98 -16.34
C ARG A 617 10.26 -14.22 -16.15
N MET A 618 9.13 -14.92 -16.17
CA MET A 618 7.81 -14.32 -15.97
C MET A 618 7.65 -13.74 -14.56
N ALA A 619 8.12 -14.45 -13.53
CA ALA A 619 8.09 -13.97 -12.14
C ALA A 619 8.89 -12.68 -11.97
N GLN A 620 10.09 -12.58 -12.57
CA GLN A 620 10.89 -11.35 -12.54
C GLN A 620 10.22 -10.19 -13.26
N MET A 621 9.59 -10.44 -14.41
CA MET A 621 8.85 -9.41 -15.15
C MET A 621 7.61 -8.94 -14.36
N ALA A 622 6.88 -9.86 -13.75
CA ALA A 622 5.74 -9.56 -12.88
C ALA A 622 6.14 -8.72 -11.67
N GLY A 623 7.23 -9.09 -10.98
CA GLY A 623 7.76 -8.31 -9.85
C GLY A 623 8.12 -6.87 -10.25
N ARG A 624 8.84 -6.69 -11.36
CA ARG A 624 9.18 -5.34 -11.87
C ARG A 624 7.96 -4.52 -12.26
N ALA A 625 7.00 -5.12 -12.96
CA ALA A 625 5.75 -4.45 -13.33
C ALA A 625 4.91 -4.07 -12.09
N SER A 626 4.97 -4.89 -11.03
CA SER A 626 4.31 -4.59 -9.76
C SER A 626 4.95 -3.38 -9.09
N VAL A 627 6.28 -3.35 -9.00
CA VAL A 627 7.02 -2.19 -8.49
C VAL A 627 6.67 -0.92 -9.26
N GLU A 628 6.72 -0.96 -10.60
CA GLU A 628 6.37 0.20 -11.45
C GLU A 628 4.96 0.73 -11.17
N PHE A 629 3.97 -0.17 -11.05
CA PHE A 629 2.59 0.19 -10.72
C PHE A 629 2.49 0.88 -9.35
N TYR A 630 3.14 0.33 -8.33
CA TYR A 630 3.11 0.90 -6.98
C TYR A 630 3.91 2.19 -6.85
N VAL A 631 5.01 2.37 -7.61
CA VAL A 631 5.68 3.67 -7.72
C VAL A 631 4.75 4.71 -8.33
N GLY A 632 4.00 4.36 -9.39
CA GLY A 632 2.99 5.24 -9.98
C GLY A 632 1.90 5.65 -8.98
N LEU A 633 1.42 4.71 -8.17
CA LEU A 633 0.47 5.00 -7.08
C LEU A 633 1.09 5.89 -5.99
N ALA A 634 2.34 5.65 -5.59
CA ALA A 634 3.06 6.45 -4.60
C ALA A 634 3.29 7.88 -5.10
N LEU A 635 3.59 8.07 -6.38
CA LEU A 635 3.72 9.40 -6.99
C LEU A 635 2.37 10.12 -7.07
N LYS A 636 1.28 9.39 -7.37
CA LYS A 636 -0.09 9.93 -7.35
C LYS A 636 -0.50 10.37 -5.93
N SER A 637 -0.10 9.62 -4.89
CA SER A 637 -0.38 9.93 -3.48
C SER A 637 0.48 11.09 -2.94
N ARG A 638 1.79 11.12 -3.27
CA ARG A 638 2.72 12.21 -2.93
C ARG A 638 2.36 13.54 -3.60
N GLY A 639 1.88 13.47 -4.85
CA GLY A 639 1.80 14.62 -5.74
C GLY A 639 0.58 15.52 -5.61
N LYS A 640 -0.57 15.11 -5.04
CA LYS A 640 -1.82 15.94 -5.10
C LYS A 640 -2.12 16.45 -6.53
N GLY A 641 -1.80 15.67 -7.57
CA GLY A 641 -1.90 16.09 -8.98
C GLY A 641 -0.88 17.15 -9.44
N LYS A 642 0.17 17.43 -8.67
CA LYS A 642 1.33 18.25 -9.08
C LYS A 642 2.51 17.36 -9.41
N ALA A 643 3.23 17.76 -10.44
CA ALA A 643 4.45 17.12 -10.87
C ALA A 643 5.55 17.19 -9.80
N THR A 644 6.32 16.11 -9.66
CA THR A 644 7.50 16.06 -8.79
C THR A 644 8.74 16.26 -9.63
N THR A 645 9.68 17.09 -9.20
CA THR A 645 10.93 17.30 -9.93
C THR A 645 12.03 16.41 -9.36
N GLU A 646 12.69 15.63 -10.20
CA GLU A 646 13.81 14.78 -9.81
C GLU A 646 14.95 14.87 -10.82
N GLU A 647 16.16 14.58 -10.36
CA GLU A 647 17.33 14.45 -11.23
C GLU A 647 17.31 13.11 -11.96
N ALA A 648 17.66 13.13 -13.23
CA ALA A 648 17.73 11.95 -14.07
C ALA A 648 18.96 11.96 -14.97
N PHE A 649 19.40 10.77 -15.39
CA PHE A 649 20.44 10.61 -16.39
C PHE A 649 19.84 10.25 -17.73
N VAL A 650 20.32 10.86 -18.81
CA VAL A 650 19.96 10.44 -20.17
C VAL A 650 20.67 9.11 -20.47
N ILE A 651 19.90 8.07 -20.73
CA ILE A 651 20.41 6.72 -21.04
C ILE A 651 20.38 6.40 -22.54
N ARG A 652 19.52 7.09 -23.30
CA ARG A 652 19.43 6.95 -24.76
C ARG A 652 18.80 8.19 -25.38
N THR A 653 19.29 8.57 -26.55
CA THR A 653 18.75 9.63 -27.39
C THR A 653 17.99 9.02 -28.58
N PHE A 654 16.90 9.66 -29.00
CA PHE A 654 16.09 9.32 -30.16
C PHE A 654 15.90 10.59 -31.01
N ARG A 655 15.41 10.44 -32.25
CA ARG A 655 15.14 11.59 -33.13
C ARG A 655 14.06 12.55 -32.59
N ASN A 656 13.14 12.04 -31.77
CA ASN A 656 12.02 12.81 -31.23
C ASN A 656 11.94 12.76 -29.69
N GLY A 657 13.00 12.31 -28.99
CA GLY A 657 12.92 12.09 -27.55
C GLY A 657 14.20 11.64 -26.86
N LEU A 658 14.12 11.52 -25.53
CA LEU A 658 15.16 11.01 -24.65
C LEU A 658 14.56 9.89 -23.79
N ALA A 659 15.28 8.78 -23.62
CA ALA A 659 15.04 7.91 -22.49
C ALA A 659 15.94 8.34 -21.32
N VAL A 660 15.33 8.48 -20.15
CA VAL A 660 15.96 8.98 -18.93
C VAL A 660 15.77 8.00 -17.78
N TYR A 661 16.71 7.98 -16.84
CA TYR A 661 16.70 7.12 -15.68
C TYR A 661 16.75 7.95 -14.39
N VAL A 662 15.75 7.78 -13.52
CA VAL A 662 15.63 8.51 -12.25
C VAL A 662 16.14 7.61 -11.12
N SER A 663 17.42 7.77 -10.76
CA SER A 663 18.10 6.89 -9.81
C SER A 663 17.37 6.74 -8.48
N LYS A 664 16.88 7.84 -7.90
CA LYS A 664 16.20 7.86 -6.60
C LYS A 664 14.91 7.04 -6.56
N LEU A 665 14.20 6.97 -7.69
CA LEU A 665 12.93 6.25 -7.80
C LEU A 665 13.08 4.87 -8.47
N GLY A 666 14.27 4.57 -9.02
CA GLY A 666 14.54 3.31 -9.70
C GLY A 666 13.75 3.10 -11.00
N ILE A 667 13.21 4.17 -11.60
CA ILE A 667 12.33 4.09 -12.79
C ILE A 667 12.98 4.72 -14.04
N GLU A 668 12.57 4.19 -15.18
CA GLU A 668 12.90 4.72 -16.52
C GLU A 668 11.69 5.44 -17.10
N GLY A 669 11.93 6.52 -17.84
CA GLY A 669 10.88 7.24 -18.53
C GLY A 669 11.33 7.72 -19.90
N LEU A 670 10.34 7.98 -20.76
CA LEU A 670 10.55 8.59 -22.07
C LEU A 670 10.09 10.04 -22.01
N VAL A 671 10.95 10.95 -22.45
CA VAL A 671 10.64 12.36 -22.69
C VAL A 671 10.54 12.55 -24.20
N THR A 672 9.37 12.92 -24.72
CA THR A 672 9.17 13.18 -26.15
C THR A 672 9.01 14.67 -26.45
N PHE A 673 9.48 15.10 -27.62
CA PHE A 673 9.39 16.47 -28.09
C PHE A 673 8.44 16.55 -29.28
N LYS A 674 7.49 17.50 -29.24
CA LYS A 674 6.57 17.76 -30.35
C LYS A 674 7.18 18.55 -31.50
N ARG A 675 8.30 19.24 -31.24
CA ARG A 675 9.02 20.05 -32.22
C ARG A 675 10.07 19.19 -32.92
N GLU A 676 10.38 19.54 -34.16
CA GLU A 676 11.46 18.90 -34.90
C GLU A 676 12.79 19.16 -34.17
N THR A 677 13.50 18.11 -33.81
CA THR A 677 14.81 18.19 -33.13
C THR A 677 15.91 17.79 -34.10
N GLN A 678 17.12 18.30 -33.88
CA GLN A 678 18.29 17.82 -34.63
C GLN A 678 18.91 16.67 -33.85
N PHE A 679 18.90 15.48 -34.43
CA PHE A 679 19.45 14.28 -33.82
C PHE A 679 20.71 13.85 -34.56
N ASP A 680 21.79 13.70 -33.82
CA ASP A 680 23.06 13.16 -34.30
C ASP A 680 23.23 11.75 -33.71
N PRO A 681 22.99 10.70 -34.52
CA PRO A 681 23.12 9.30 -34.07
C PRO A 681 24.57 8.92 -33.77
N ASP A 682 25.56 9.55 -34.41
CA ASP A 682 26.98 9.22 -34.27
C ASP A 682 27.59 9.84 -33.03
N ALA A 683 27.17 11.06 -32.68
CA ALA A 683 27.59 11.76 -31.47
C ALA A 683 26.71 11.43 -30.24
N TYR A 684 25.63 10.66 -30.42
CA TYR A 684 24.62 10.34 -29.41
C TYR A 684 24.00 11.60 -28.77
N THR A 685 23.77 12.63 -29.59
CA THR A 685 23.22 13.91 -29.13
C THR A 685 21.90 14.25 -29.80
N MET A 686 21.09 15.02 -29.10
CA MET A 686 19.90 15.64 -29.62
C MET A 686 19.88 17.11 -29.23
N THR A 687 19.73 17.99 -30.22
CA THR A 687 19.60 19.43 -30.02
C THR A 687 18.14 19.81 -30.08
N VAL A 688 17.62 20.29 -28.95
CA VAL A 688 16.27 20.82 -28.84
C VAL A 688 16.31 22.32 -29.17
N PRO A 689 15.62 22.78 -30.23
CA PRO A 689 15.62 24.19 -30.59
C PRO A 689 14.95 25.04 -29.51
N ALA A 690 15.50 26.24 -29.27
CA ALA A 690 14.97 27.18 -28.30
C ALA A 690 13.55 27.65 -28.66
N ALA A 691 12.81 28.16 -27.68
CA ALA A 691 11.44 28.66 -27.91
C ALA A 691 11.36 29.95 -28.74
N SER A 692 12.47 30.65 -28.93
CA SER A 692 12.62 31.86 -29.74
C SER A 692 13.61 31.62 -30.89
N PRO A 693 13.38 32.17 -32.09
CA PRO A 693 14.31 32.09 -33.22
C PRO A 693 15.70 32.68 -32.96
N GLU A 694 15.85 33.53 -31.93
CA GLU A 694 17.08 34.26 -31.61
C GLU A 694 17.93 33.57 -30.52
N ALA A 695 17.45 32.49 -29.90
CA ALA A 695 18.13 31.78 -28.83
C ALA A 695 18.81 30.49 -29.33
N VAL A 696 20.03 30.24 -28.86
CA VAL A 696 20.81 29.02 -29.18
C VAL A 696 20.08 27.79 -28.63
N GLY A 697 19.85 26.78 -29.48
CA GLY A 697 19.24 25.51 -29.07
C GLY A 697 20.12 24.75 -28.08
N THR A 698 19.51 23.89 -27.26
CA THR A 698 20.22 23.15 -26.21
C THR A 698 20.53 21.74 -26.69
N THR A 699 21.81 21.40 -26.77
CA THR A 699 22.27 20.04 -27.08
C THR A 699 22.32 19.19 -25.81
N ILE A 700 21.70 18.02 -25.86
CA ILE A 700 21.64 17.04 -24.78
C ILE A 700 22.21 15.72 -25.30
N ALA A 701 23.05 15.07 -24.52
CA ALA A 701 23.70 13.82 -24.87
C ALA A 701 23.40 12.69 -23.89
N VAL A 702 23.70 11.46 -24.31
CA VAL A 702 23.74 10.31 -23.39
C VAL A 702 24.77 10.57 -22.27
N PHE A 703 24.40 10.19 -21.05
CA PHE A 703 25.07 10.45 -19.76
C PHE A 703 24.93 11.85 -19.19
N ASP A 704 24.31 12.79 -19.90
CA ASP A 704 24.05 14.10 -19.33
C ASP A 704 23.02 13.99 -18.20
N LYS A 705 23.25 14.78 -17.16
CA LYS A 705 22.31 14.95 -16.06
C LYS A 705 21.26 15.98 -16.47
N VAL A 706 20.01 15.60 -16.33
CA VAL A 706 18.87 16.44 -16.66
C VAL A 706 17.93 16.52 -15.47
N THR A 707 17.15 17.58 -15.43
CA THR A 707 16.07 17.70 -14.45
C THR A 707 14.76 17.36 -15.14
N VAL A 708 14.05 16.35 -14.64
CA VAL A 708 12.76 15.93 -15.18
C VAL A 708 11.66 16.23 -14.19
N GLU A 709 10.54 16.67 -14.74
CA GLU A 709 9.29 16.82 -14.04
C GLU A 709 8.46 15.55 -14.29
N ILE A 710 8.03 14.92 -13.20
CA ILE A 710 7.43 13.59 -13.16
C ILE A 710 5.97 13.75 -12.75
N GLU A 711 5.07 13.36 -13.66
CA GLU A 711 3.62 13.35 -13.46
C GLU A 711 3.08 11.93 -13.61
N VAL A 712 1.90 11.66 -13.06
CA VAL A 712 1.19 10.41 -13.30
C VAL A 712 -0.01 10.72 -14.20
N GLU A 713 0.02 10.24 -15.43
CA GLU A 713 -1.11 10.32 -16.35
C GLU A 713 -1.76 8.96 -16.52
N LYS A 714 -3.05 8.92 -16.87
CA LYS A 714 -3.71 7.65 -17.16
C LYS A 714 -3.26 7.17 -18.54
N ASP A 715 -2.54 6.05 -18.57
CA ASP A 715 -2.08 5.41 -19.79
C ASP A 715 -3.28 4.83 -20.54
N LYS A 716 -3.42 5.13 -21.82
CA LYS A 716 -4.62 4.74 -22.57
C LYS A 716 -4.68 3.24 -22.88
N ASN A 717 -3.54 2.55 -22.97
CA ASN A 717 -3.48 1.13 -23.31
C ASN A 717 -3.64 0.22 -22.08
N THR A 718 -2.91 0.55 -21.01
CA THR A 718 -2.99 -0.20 -19.75
C THR A 718 -4.13 0.32 -18.87
N GLN A 719 -4.63 1.52 -19.12
CA GLN A 719 -5.60 2.20 -18.25
C GLN A 719 -5.13 2.38 -16.79
N ARG A 720 -3.82 2.16 -16.53
CA ARG A 720 -3.14 2.39 -15.25
C ARG A 720 -2.61 3.82 -15.19
N GLY A 721 -2.25 4.29 -13.99
CA GLY A 721 -1.40 5.47 -13.85
C GLY A 721 0.01 5.14 -14.35
N ARG A 722 0.47 5.82 -15.41
CA ARG A 722 1.83 5.73 -15.94
C ARG A 722 2.60 7.00 -15.59
N VAL A 723 3.87 6.80 -15.30
CA VAL A 723 4.80 7.90 -15.08
C VAL A 723 5.11 8.59 -16.42
N LYS A 724 4.74 9.86 -16.52
CA LYS A 724 5.10 10.77 -17.61
C LYS A 724 6.24 11.65 -17.15
N MET A 725 7.29 11.75 -17.96
CA MET A 725 8.42 12.63 -17.68
C MET A 725 8.49 13.74 -18.73
N THR A 726 8.60 14.98 -18.26
CA THR A 726 8.83 16.17 -19.07
C THR A 726 10.17 16.78 -18.68
N LEU A 727 10.93 17.26 -19.67
CA LEU A 727 12.23 17.88 -19.39
C LEU A 727 12.04 19.30 -18.85
N ARG A 728 12.62 19.60 -17.69
CA ARG A 728 12.64 20.94 -17.07
C ARG A 728 13.91 21.71 -17.39
N SER A 729 15.08 21.09 -17.28
CA SER A 729 16.39 21.72 -17.53
C SER A 729 17.27 20.72 -18.27
N PRO A 730 18.08 21.12 -19.26
CA PRO A 730 18.57 22.48 -19.59
C PRO A 730 17.75 23.30 -20.62
N VAL A 731 16.56 22.85 -21.03
CA VAL A 731 15.79 23.47 -22.13
C VAL A 731 14.87 24.61 -21.67
N ASP A 732 14.53 24.72 -20.37
CA ASP A 732 13.56 25.70 -19.84
C ASP A 732 14.20 26.71 -18.88
N SER A 733 15.30 27.37 -19.29
CA SER A 733 16.08 28.28 -18.44
C SER A 733 15.98 29.77 -18.76
N THR A 734 15.20 30.20 -19.77
CA THR A 734 15.08 31.63 -20.15
C THR A 734 13.78 32.32 -19.74
N ILE A 735 12.87 31.61 -19.08
CA ILE A 735 11.57 32.16 -18.70
C ILE A 735 11.58 32.75 -17.27
N SER A 736 12.52 32.35 -16.39
CA SER A 736 12.42 32.62 -14.94
C SER A 736 12.79 34.02 -14.45
N LEU A 737 13.55 34.83 -15.21
CA LEU A 737 13.94 36.19 -14.77
C LEU A 737 13.05 37.29 -15.37
N VAL A 738 12.62 37.14 -16.61
CA VAL A 738 11.67 38.08 -17.26
C VAL A 738 10.24 37.82 -16.81
N LEU A 739 9.85 36.55 -16.55
CA LEU A 739 8.58 36.28 -15.87
C LEU A 739 8.59 36.70 -14.42
N LEU A 740 9.71 36.81 -13.69
CA LEU A 740 9.63 37.30 -12.31
C LEU A 740 9.25 38.78 -12.26
N ALA A 741 9.81 39.59 -13.15
CA ALA A 741 9.45 41.01 -13.29
C ALA A 741 8.04 41.20 -13.88
N ALA A 742 7.67 40.41 -14.90
CA ALA A 742 6.34 40.44 -15.50
C ALA A 742 5.28 39.78 -14.60
N PHE A 743 5.61 38.82 -13.74
CA PHE A 743 4.72 38.19 -12.76
C PHE A 743 4.50 39.12 -11.57
N VAL A 744 5.48 39.91 -11.14
CA VAL A 744 5.22 40.97 -10.13
C VAL A 744 4.28 42.04 -10.69
N ALA A 745 4.43 42.41 -11.97
CA ALA A 745 3.55 43.37 -12.65
C ALA A 745 2.15 42.79 -13.02
N ALA A 746 2.08 41.53 -13.45
CA ALA A 746 0.85 40.85 -13.89
C ALA A 746 0.09 40.12 -12.75
N ALA A 747 0.77 39.71 -11.66
CA ALA A 747 0.09 39.22 -10.46
C ALA A 747 -0.67 40.35 -9.73
N LEU A 748 -0.31 41.61 -9.97
CA LEU A 748 -1.08 42.77 -9.54
C LEU A 748 -2.22 43.14 -10.51
N ALA A 749 -2.27 42.57 -11.72
CA ALA A 749 -3.20 42.98 -12.77
C ALA A 749 -3.78 41.83 -13.62
N THR A 750 -4.46 40.89 -12.95
CA THR A 750 -5.42 39.90 -13.51
C THR A 750 -4.90 38.52 -13.96
N ARG A 751 -4.85 37.57 -13.00
CA ARG A 751 -5.48 36.26 -13.19
C ARG A 751 -6.72 36.26 -12.31
N ARG A 752 -7.92 36.19 -12.90
CA ARG A 752 -9.15 35.91 -12.15
C ARG A 752 -9.03 34.49 -11.57
N LYS A 753 -8.36 34.36 -10.42
CA LYS A 753 -8.55 33.23 -9.53
C LYS A 753 -10.05 33.14 -9.30
N ARG A 754 -10.63 31.95 -9.42
CA ARG A 754 -12.01 31.71 -9.00
C ARG A 754 -12.20 32.30 -7.60
N PRO A 755 -13.34 32.95 -7.33
CA PRO A 755 -13.54 33.61 -6.07
C PRO A 755 -13.38 32.63 -4.92
N LEU A 756 -12.87 33.11 -3.79
CA LEU A 756 -13.02 32.39 -2.52
C LEU A 756 -14.51 32.35 -2.19
N PRO A 757 -14.97 31.40 -1.33
CA PRO A 757 -16.33 31.46 -0.81
C PRO A 757 -16.65 32.85 -0.24
N PRO A 758 -17.91 33.27 -0.28
CA PRO A 758 -18.29 34.57 0.27
C PRO A 758 -18.11 34.58 1.80
N GLY A 759 -17.94 35.78 2.35
CA GLY A 759 -17.71 35.97 3.78
C GLY A 759 -17.49 37.44 4.13
N PRO A 760 -17.40 37.78 5.43
CA PRO A 760 -17.15 39.14 5.88
C PRO A 760 -15.82 39.66 5.34
N LYS A 761 -15.79 40.93 4.92
CA LYS A 761 -14.58 41.56 4.37
C LYS A 761 -13.62 41.91 5.50
N GLY A 762 -12.50 41.18 5.59
CA GLY A 762 -11.46 41.42 6.58
C GLY A 762 -10.59 42.64 6.31
N LEU A 763 -9.93 43.14 7.35
CA LEU A 763 -8.94 44.22 7.27
C LEU A 763 -7.69 43.79 6.47
N PRO A 764 -6.96 44.73 5.85
CA PRO A 764 -5.66 44.42 5.23
C PRO A 764 -4.70 43.76 6.23
N LEU A 765 -4.00 42.69 5.81
CA LEU A 765 -3.05 41.87 6.58
C LEU A 765 -3.62 41.07 7.76
N LEU A 766 -4.51 41.66 8.57
CA LEU A 766 -5.11 41.01 9.74
C LEU A 766 -6.32 40.13 9.39
N GLY A 767 -6.96 40.39 8.25
CA GLY A 767 -8.15 39.68 7.82
C GLY A 767 -9.31 39.86 8.80
N ASN A 768 -9.94 38.76 9.17
CA ASN A 768 -11.17 38.67 9.96
C ASN A 768 -10.94 38.43 11.45
N ILE A 769 -9.73 38.65 11.99
CA ILE A 769 -9.42 38.39 13.41
C ILE A 769 -10.41 39.05 14.37
N TYR A 770 -10.87 40.27 14.06
CA TYR A 770 -11.84 40.98 14.89
C TYR A 770 -13.31 40.66 14.55
N ASP A 771 -13.54 39.98 13.43
CA ASP A 771 -14.87 39.58 12.98
C ASP A 771 -15.27 38.19 13.51
N VAL A 772 -14.30 37.35 13.91
CA VAL A 772 -14.59 36.03 14.50
C VAL A 772 -15.41 36.22 15.79
N PRO A 773 -16.60 35.60 15.88
CA PRO A 773 -17.41 35.66 17.08
C PRO A 773 -16.67 35.06 18.29
N LYS A 774 -16.82 35.66 19.46
CA LYS A 774 -16.21 35.17 20.71
C LYS A 774 -17.11 34.23 21.51
N SER A 775 -18.38 34.12 21.08
CA SER A 775 -19.38 33.24 21.69
C SER A 775 -20.38 32.78 20.62
N ARG A 776 -20.89 31.55 20.80
CA ARG A 776 -21.91 30.93 19.93
C ARG A 776 -21.57 31.06 18.44
N GLU A 777 -20.34 30.70 18.08
CA GLU A 777 -19.75 30.91 16.74
C GLU A 777 -20.58 30.24 15.63
N TRP A 778 -21.16 29.07 15.92
CA TRP A 778 -22.02 28.33 14.99
C TRP A 778 -23.25 29.11 14.53
N LEU A 779 -23.86 29.92 15.41
CA LEU A 779 -25.01 30.77 15.06
C LEU A 779 -24.61 31.92 14.15
N ALA A 780 -23.43 32.50 14.37
CA ALA A 780 -22.91 33.54 13.49
C ALA A 780 -22.55 32.97 12.12
N TYR A 781 -21.92 31.80 12.05
CA TYR A 781 -21.60 31.14 10.78
C TYR A 781 -22.84 30.71 10.01
N GLN A 782 -23.90 30.25 10.69
CA GLN A 782 -25.21 29.98 10.08
C GLN A 782 -25.83 31.26 9.51
N ARG A 783 -25.87 32.35 10.29
CA ARG A 783 -26.39 33.65 9.82
C ARG A 783 -25.60 34.18 8.62
N TRP A 784 -24.28 34.03 8.60
CA TRP A 784 -23.48 34.39 7.43
C TRP A 784 -23.77 33.52 6.22
N SER A 785 -23.99 32.21 6.39
CA SER A 785 -24.44 31.33 5.31
C SER A 785 -25.71 31.84 4.64
N GLN A 786 -26.69 32.25 5.45
CA GLN A 786 -27.98 32.80 4.99
C GLN A 786 -27.80 34.18 4.35
N GLN A 787 -27.02 35.07 4.98
CA GLN A 787 -26.76 36.42 4.48
C GLN A 787 -26.04 36.41 3.13
N TYR A 788 -25.10 35.48 2.93
CA TYR A 788 -24.30 35.38 1.71
C TYR A 788 -24.87 34.37 0.69
N ASP A 789 -25.99 33.72 1.02
CA ASP A 789 -26.62 32.69 0.19
C ASP A 789 -25.61 31.64 -0.33
N SER A 790 -24.91 31.00 0.60
CA SER A 790 -23.83 30.06 0.26
C SER A 790 -23.74 28.91 1.27
N ASP A 791 -23.49 27.70 0.76
CA ASP A 791 -23.25 26.50 1.57
C ASP A 791 -21.95 26.54 2.38
N VAL A 792 -20.98 27.30 1.87
CA VAL A 792 -19.65 27.45 2.44
C VAL A 792 -19.30 28.93 2.58
N ILE A 793 -18.70 29.30 3.70
CA ILE A 793 -18.24 30.67 3.96
C ILE A 793 -16.73 30.69 4.19
N TYR A 794 -16.08 31.81 3.89
CA TYR A 794 -14.63 31.98 4.00
C TYR A 794 -14.25 33.09 4.98
N LEU A 795 -13.21 32.83 5.78
CA LEU A 795 -12.56 33.79 6.67
C LEU A 795 -11.05 33.72 6.50
N ASN A 796 -10.35 34.82 6.75
CA ASN A 796 -8.89 34.87 6.77
C ASN A 796 -8.39 35.33 8.14
N LEU A 797 -7.71 34.48 8.91
CA LEU A 797 -7.19 34.83 10.24
C LEU A 797 -5.69 35.11 10.16
N ALA A 798 -5.32 36.37 9.91
CA ALA A 798 -3.93 36.81 9.68
C ALA A 798 -3.11 35.88 8.75
N GLY A 799 -3.68 35.53 7.60
CA GLY A 799 -3.03 34.66 6.61
C GLY A 799 -3.42 33.18 6.72
N THR A 800 -4.19 32.78 7.74
CA THR A 800 -4.74 31.42 7.86
C THR A 800 -6.14 31.35 7.24
N PRO A 801 -6.34 30.64 6.11
CA PRO A 801 -7.65 30.49 5.51
C PRO A 801 -8.54 29.55 6.34
N VAL A 802 -9.78 29.97 6.60
CA VAL A 802 -10.80 29.16 7.29
C VAL A 802 -12.03 29.07 6.40
N VAL A 803 -12.54 27.86 6.23
CA VAL A 803 -13.75 27.55 5.47
C VAL A 803 -14.75 26.91 6.42
N VAL A 804 -15.95 27.47 6.54
CA VAL A 804 -17.02 26.86 7.34
C VAL A 804 -18.07 26.29 6.39
N VAL A 805 -18.45 25.03 6.63
CA VAL A 805 -19.41 24.27 5.82
C VAL A 805 -20.71 24.18 6.60
N ASN A 806 -21.79 24.78 6.10
CA ASN A 806 -23.04 24.93 6.84
C ASN A 806 -24.17 24.01 6.38
N THR A 807 -24.07 23.41 5.19
CA THR A 807 -25.10 22.49 4.66
C THR A 807 -24.62 21.05 4.64
N ILE A 808 -25.55 20.11 4.81
CA ILE A 808 -25.21 18.69 4.91
C ILE A 808 -24.69 18.12 3.60
N ASP A 809 -25.20 18.59 2.46
CA ASP A 809 -24.74 18.17 1.14
C ASP A 809 -23.30 18.59 0.90
N ALA A 810 -22.95 19.83 1.27
CA ALA A 810 -21.57 20.31 1.20
C ALA A 810 -20.66 19.53 2.15
N ALA A 811 -21.13 19.21 3.36
CA ALA A 811 -20.38 18.41 4.31
C ALA A 811 -20.15 16.98 3.80
N TYR A 812 -21.16 16.35 3.22
CA TYR A 812 -21.04 15.03 2.62
C TYR A 812 -20.09 15.03 1.41
N GLU A 813 -20.18 16.03 0.55
CA GLU A 813 -19.29 16.14 -0.60
C GLU A 813 -17.82 16.36 -0.18
N LEU A 814 -17.57 17.27 0.76
CA LEU A 814 -16.22 17.63 1.18
C LEU A 814 -15.61 16.62 2.16
N PHE A 815 -16.33 16.23 3.21
CA PHE A 815 -15.79 15.39 4.27
C PHE A 815 -15.94 13.89 4.01
N GLU A 816 -16.96 13.45 3.27
CA GLU A 816 -17.21 12.03 2.98
C GLU A 816 -16.60 11.63 1.62
N ARG A 817 -17.15 12.17 0.52
CA ARG A 817 -16.72 11.82 -0.85
C ARG A 817 -15.26 12.23 -1.11
N ARG A 818 -14.84 13.36 -0.58
CA ARG A 818 -13.46 13.88 -0.68
C ARG A 818 -12.66 13.69 0.60
N SER A 819 -13.02 12.70 1.43
CA SER A 819 -12.38 12.45 2.74
C SER A 819 -10.85 12.37 2.69
N ALA A 820 -10.25 11.90 1.61
CA ALA A 820 -8.79 11.87 1.44
C ALA A 820 -8.14 13.27 1.55
N LEU A 821 -8.83 14.33 1.11
CA LEU A 821 -8.34 15.71 1.14
C LEU A 821 -8.62 16.42 2.47
N TYR A 822 -9.76 16.11 3.09
CA TYR A 822 -10.28 16.80 4.26
C TYR A 822 -10.05 16.03 5.57
N SER A 823 -9.44 14.85 5.59
CA SER A 823 -9.24 14.10 6.84
C SER A 823 -8.07 14.57 7.70
N ASP A 824 -7.23 15.51 7.25
CA ASP A 824 -6.10 16.00 8.06
C ASP A 824 -6.56 16.91 9.21
N ARG A 825 -5.67 17.21 10.16
CA ARG A 825 -5.93 18.11 11.29
C ARG A 825 -5.01 19.32 11.25
N PRO A 826 -5.50 20.53 11.58
CA PRO A 826 -4.60 21.66 11.81
C PRO A 826 -3.74 21.39 13.03
N LYS A 827 -2.47 21.79 12.97
CA LYS A 827 -1.57 21.70 14.12
C LYS A 827 -1.92 22.82 15.11
N MET A 828 -2.59 22.46 16.20
CA MET A 828 -2.94 23.38 17.28
C MET A 828 -1.78 23.39 18.29
N THR A 829 -0.81 24.28 18.08
CA THR A 829 0.41 24.37 18.90
C THR A 829 0.12 24.47 20.40
N MET A 830 -0.93 25.19 20.81
CA MET A 830 -1.34 25.26 22.21
C MET A 830 -1.76 23.88 22.74
N LEU A 831 -2.66 23.19 22.05
CA LEU A 831 -3.22 21.91 22.48
C LEU A 831 -2.24 20.73 22.31
N ASN A 832 -1.61 20.61 21.14
CA ASN A 832 -0.73 19.50 20.80
C ASN A 832 0.65 19.63 21.47
N ASP A 833 1.33 20.76 21.29
CA ASP A 833 2.74 20.89 21.71
C ASP A 833 2.87 21.37 23.18
N LEU A 834 2.07 22.33 23.62
CA LEU A 834 2.24 22.98 24.94
C LEU A 834 1.46 22.27 26.05
N VAL A 835 0.19 21.96 25.82
CA VAL A 835 -0.67 21.21 26.76
C VAL A 835 -0.36 19.70 26.73
N GLY A 836 0.24 19.21 25.65
CA GLY A 836 0.71 17.81 25.56
C GLY A 836 -0.39 16.82 25.21
N CYS A 837 -1.38 17.20 24.39
CA CYS A 837 -2.45 16.31 23.91
C CYS A 837 -2.12 15.66 22.56
N ASP A 838 -0.84 15.53 22.19
CA ASP A 838 -0.43 14.90 20.93
C ASP A 838 -0.66 13.38 20.91
N TRP A 839 -0.91 12.76 22.07
CA TRP A 839 -1.37 11.37 22.19
C TRP A 839 -2.81 11.15 21.71
N HIS A 840 -3.65 12.19 21.74
CA HIS A 840 -5.09 12.09 21.50
C HIS A 840 -5.41 12.12 19.99
N PHE A 841 -5.82 10.99 19.43
CA PHE A 841 -5.95 10.82 17.97
C PHE A 841 -7.02 11.73 17.32
N VAL A 842 -7.98 12.27 18.07
CA VAL A 842 -8.95 13.28 17.54
C VAL A 842 -8.24 14.56 17.05
N PHE A 843 -7.13 14.96 17.68
CA PHE A 843 -6.37 16.17 17.34
C PHE A 843 -5.10 15.88 16.51
N MET A 844 -4.92 14.63 16.11
CA MET A 844 -3.73 14.17 15.40
C MET A 844 -3.91 14.29 13.88
N GLY A 845 -2.86 14.77 13.20
CA GLY A 845 -2.77 14.78 11.75
C GLY A 845 -3.02 13.40 11.14
N TYR A 846 -3.56 13.36 9.92
CA TYR A 846 -3.86 12.08 9.27
C TYR A 846 -2.56 11.38 8.86
N GLY A 847 -2.38 10.13 9.26
CA GLY A 847 -1.17 9.34 9.01
C GLY A 847 -1.10 8.08 9.89
N ASN A 848 0.01 7.35 9.84
CA ASN A 848 0.15 6.03 10.48
C ASN A 848 -0.11 6.09 11.99
N ARG A 849 0.45 7.07 12.70
CA ARG A 849 0.25 7.29 14.15
C ARG A 849 -1.24 7.43 14.51
N TRP A 850 -2.05 8.03 13.63
CA TRP A 850 -3.50 8.15 13.79
C TRP A 850 -4.23 6.85 13.45
N ARG A 851 -3.90 6.21 12.31
CA ARG A 851 -4.55 4.97 11.86
C ARG A 851 -4.34 3.83 12.86
N GLU A 852 -3.13 3.71 13.41
CA GLU A 852 -2.76 2.74 14.45
C GLU A 852 -3.66 2.90 15.68
N ARG A 853 -3.73 4.11 16.27
CA ARG A 853 -4.61 4.42 17.41
C ARG A 853 -6.08 4.17 17.09
N ARG A 854 -6.52 4.57 15.88
CA ARG A 854 -7.89 4.38 15.44
C ARG A 854 -8.23 2.90 15.31
N ARG A 855 -7.32 2.06 14.82
CA ARG A 855 -7.48 0.60 14.71
C ARG A 855 -7.64 -0.04 16.08
N VAL A 856 -6.72 0.24 17.01
CA VAL A 856 -6.78 -0.29 18.39
C VAL A 856 -8.07 0.15 19.08
N PHE A 857 -8.44 1.43 19.00
CA PHE A 857 -9.71 1.91 19.53
C PHE A 857 -10.90 1.17 18.90
N HIS A 858 -10.89 0.96 17.59
CA HIS A 858 -12.05 0.39 16.89
C HIS A 858 -12.37 -1.04 17.34
N GLN A 859 -11.37 -1.83 17.75
CA GLN A 859 -11.55 -3.20 18.25
C GLN A 859 -12.60 -3.28 19.37
N TYR A 860 -12.65 -2.27 20.26
CA TYR A 860 -13.50 -2.27 21.45
C TYR A 860 -14.80 -1.46 21.29
N PHE A 861 -14.90 -0.60 20.26
CA PHE A 861 -16.02 0.35 20.12
C PHE A 861 -16.73 0.29 18.75
N HIS A 862 -16.39 -0.65 17.87
CA HIS A 862 -17.20 -0.95 16.68
C HIS A 862 -18.61 -1.47 17.06
N PRO A 863 -19.59 -1.48 16.12
CA PRO A 863 -20.98 -1.83 16.44
C PRO A 863 -21.15 -3.11 17.28
N SER A 864 -20.51 -4.21 16.90
CA SER A 864 -20.66 -5.49 17.62
C SER A 864 -19.90 -5.54 18.94
N ALA A 865 -18.75 -4.85 19.05
CA ALA A 865 -18.04 -4.73 20.33
C ALA A 865 -18.79 -3.83 21.33
N ALA A 866 -19.47 -2.78 20.86
CA ALA A 866 -20.26 -1.90 21.72
C ALA A 866 -21.38 -2.64 22.46
N LEU A 867 -21.92 -3.72 21.87
CA LEU A 867 -22.92 -4.59 22.50
C LEU A 867 -22.39 -5.25 23.78
N GLN A 868 -21.08 -5.55 23.85
CA GLN A 868 -20.46 -6.18 25.01
C GLN A 868 -20.43 -5.25 26.23
N HIS A 869 -20.56 -3.94 26.02
CA HIS A 869 -20.56 -2.94 27.09
C HIS A 869 -21.97 -2.63 27.62
N ARG A 870 -23.03 -3.17 27.00
CA ARG A 870 -24.43 -2.98 27.42
C ARG A 870 -24.69 -3.32 28.89
N PRO A 871 -24.15 -4.41 29.48
CA PRO A 871 -24.34 -4.69 30.89
C PRO A 871 -23.82 -3.58 31.82
N ARG A 872 -22.68 -2.96 31.48
CA ARG A 872 -22.12 -1.84 32.24
C ARG A 872 -22.96 -0.57 32.08
N ALA A 873 -23.46 -0.29 30.87
CA ALA A 873 -24.36 0.83 30.63
C ALA A 873 -25.67 0.70 31.42
N LEU A 874 -26.23 -0.52 31.47
CA LEU A 874 -27.43 -0.84 32.26
C LEU A 874 -27.19 -0.66 33.76
N ARG A 875 -26.06 -1.15 34.29
CA ARG A 875 -25.65 -0.91 35.69
C ARG A 875 -25.54 0.60 35.97
N GLY A 876 -24.89 1.36 35.09
CA GLY A 876 -24.76 2.81 35.22
C GLY A 876 -26.12 3.53 35.27
N ALA A 877 -27.06 3.16 34.41
CA ALA A 877 -28.42 3.70 34.40
C ALA A 877 -29.17 3.40 35.72
N ARG A 878 -29.08 2.18 36.24
CA ARG A 878 -29.74 1.79 37.51
C ARG A 878 -29.18 2.54 38.72
N VAL A 879 -27.85 2.66 38.80
CA VAL A 879 -27.19 3.45 39.86
C VAL A 879 -27.56 4.93 39.78
N LEU A 880 -27.70 5.47 38.56
CA LEU A 880 -28.15 6.84 38.34
C LEU A 880 -29.56 7.07 38.90
N LEU A 881 -30.50 6.14 38.73
CA LEU A 881 -31.87 6.28 39.25
C LEU A 881 -31.90 6.47 40.77
N SER A 882 -31.19 5.63 41.53
CA SER A 882 -31.14 5.73 43.00
C SER A 882 -30.60 7.09 43.42
N ARG A 883 -29.50 7.54 42.79
CA ARG A 883 -28.86 8.81 43.13
C ARG A 883 -29.73 10.03 42.84
N LEU A 884 -30.52 9.98 41.77
CA LEU A 884 -31.48 11.04 41.45
C LEU A 884 -32.56 11.17 42.54
N LEU A 885 -32.92 10.08 43.23
CA LEU A 885 -33.82 10.11 44.38
C LEU A 885 -33.13 10.56 45.67
N ASP A 886 -31.92 10.06 45.92
CA ASP A 886 -31.19 10.30 47.18
C ASP A 886 -30.69 11.75 47.30
N ALA A 887 -30.25 12.34 46.19
CA ALA A 887 -29.68 13.70 46.14
C ALA A 887 -30.05 14.43 44.83
N PRO A 888 -31.33 14.83 44.65
CA PRO A 888 -31.84 15.37 43.38
C PRO A 888 -31.17 16.68 42.93
N ASP A 889 -30.69 17.49 43.87
CA ASP A 889 -30.10 18.81 43.59
C ASP A 889 -28.77 18.75 42.81
N ASP A 890 -28.05 17.61 42.84
CA ASP A 890 -26.77 17.40 42.16
C ASP A 890 -26.87 16.45 40.95
N PHE A 891 -27.99 16.47 40.23
CA PHE A 891 -28.21 15.59 39.08
C PHE A 891 -27.09 15.64 38.02
N MET A 892 -26.50 16.82 37.78
CA MET A 892 -25.35 16.95 36.88
C MET A 892 -24.09 16.26 37.40
N GLY A 893 -23.88 16.24 38.72
CA GLY A 893 -22.83 15.43 39.37
C GLY A 893 -23.09 13.94 39.17
N HIS A 894 -24.33 13.49 39.32
CA HIS A 894 -24.72 12.09 39.11
C HIS A 894 -24.54 11.64 37.65
N LEU A 895 -24.85 12.51 36.69
CA LEU A 895 -24.56 12.26 35.27
C LEU A 895 -23.07 12.08 35.00
N ARG A 896 -22.22 12.94 35.59
CA ARG A 896 -20.75 12.80 35.48
C ARG A 896 -20.25 11.51 36.10
N HIS A 897 -20.80 11.13 37.24
CA HIS A 897 -20.47 9.86 37.87
C HIS A 897 -20.87 8.68 36.98
N MET A 898 -22.10 8.66 36.44
CA MET A 898 -22.57 7.57 35.58
C MET A 898 -21.70 7.43 34.32
N ALA A 899 -21.49 8.54 33.60
CA ALA A 899 -20.69 8.53 32.38
C ALA A 899 -19.22 8.17 32.66
N GLY A 900 -18.64 8.72 33.73
CA GLY A 900 -17.29 8.41 34.20
C GLY A 900 -17.13 6.94 34.58
N SER A 901 -18.03 6.40 35.40
CA SER A 901 -18.04 5.00 35.84
C SER A 901 -18.15 4.03 34.67
N LEU A 902 -19.03 4.31 33.70
CA LEU A 902 -19.15 3.50 32.50
C LEU A 902 -17.84 3.42 31.73
N ILE A 903 -17.25 4.56 31.35
CA ILE A 903 -16.09 4.56 30.47
C ILE A 903 -14.80 4.14 31.19
N ILE A 904 -14.64 4.48 32.47
CA ILE A 904 -13.50 4.01 33.28
C ILE A 904 -13.59 2.49 33.47
N GLY A 905 -14.78 1.96 33.75
CA GLY A 905 -15.00 0.52 33.84
C GLY A 905 -14.76 -0.22 32.52
N VAL A 906 -15.08 0.39 31.37
CA VAL A 906 -14.77 -0.20 30.05
C VAL A 906 -13.28 -0.12 29.72
N ALA A 907 -12.67 1.05 29.88
CA ALA A 907 -11.28 1.30 29.47
C ALA A 907 -10.27 0.66 30.42
N TYR A 908 -10.48 0.79 31.73
CA TYR A 908 -9.51 0.42 32.77
C TYR A 908 -10.04 -0.66 33.73
N GLY A 909 -11.34 -0.92 33.77
CA GLY A 909 -11.93 -1.89 34.71
C GLY A 909 -11.99 -1.39 36.14
N LEU A 910 -11.67 -0.12 36.38
CA LEU A 910 -11.65 0.49 37.71
C LEU A 910 -13.06 0.94 38.11
N ASP A 911 -13.35 0.83 39.40
CA ASP A 911 -14.57 1.38 39.99
C ASP A 911 -14.37 2.87 40.35
N VAL A 912 -15.43 3.65 40.16
CA VAL A 912 -15.46 5.09 40.46
C VAL A 912 -16.08 5.29 41.83
N GLN A 913 -15.41 6.07 42.67
CA GLN A 913 -15.90 6.37 44.01
C GLN A 913 -17.20 7.17 43.97
N PRO A 914 -18.11 6.95 44.94
CA PRO A 914 -19.40 7.61 44.89
C PRO A 914 -19.38 9.13 44.94
N LYS A 915 -18.33 9.71 45.52
CA LYS A 915 -18.12 11.14 45.68
C LYS A 915 -16.63 11.46 45.59
N ASP A 916 -16.30 12.63 45.05
CA ASP A 916 -14.94 13.18 44.99
C ASP A 916 -13.90 12.22 44.38
N ASP A 917 -14.32 11.43 43.38
CA ASP A 917 -13.46 10.45 42.73
C ASP A 917 -12.25 11.11 42.05
N PRO A 918 -11.02 10.65 42.32
CA PRO A 918 -9.81 11.28 41.81
C PRO A 918 -9.67 11.18 40.29
N TYR A 919 -10.21 10.12 39.66
CA TYR A 919 -10.20 9.99 38.21
C TYR A 919 -11.16 11.00 37.61
N VAL A 920 -12.42 11.02 38.04
CA VAL A 920 -13.46 11.95 37.53
C VAL A 920 -13.02 13.41 37.68
N ALA A 921 -12.47 13.81 38.83
CA ALA A 921 -11.96 15.16 39.07
C ALA A 921 -10.75 15.51 38.18
N THR A 922 -9.91 14.52 37.85
CA THR A 922 -8.77 14.70 36.93
C THR A 922 -9.24 14.85 35.49
N ALA A 923 -10.19 14.03 35.04
CA ALA A 923 -10.82 14.17 33.73
C ALA A 923 -11.47 15.53 33.56
N GLN A 924 -12.25 16.01 34.55
CA GLN A 924 -12.91 17.32 34.44
C GLN A 924 -11.91 18.46 34.22
N ARG A 925 -10.78 18.47 34.94
CA ARG A 925 -9.72 19.49 34.76
C ARG A 925 -9.03 19.37 33.39
N ALA A 926 -8.74 18.15 32.94
CA ALA A 926 -8.10 17.90 31.65
C ALA A 926 -9.03 18.26 30.47
N LEU A 927 -10.30 17.88 30.55
CA LEU A 927 -11.33 18.17 29.56
C LEU A 927 -11.58 19.67 29.45
N HIS A 928 -11.67 20.39 30.57
CA HIS A 928 -11.75 21.85 30.56
C HIS A 928 -10.56 22.48 29.82
N ALA A 929 -9.33 22.01 30.10
CA ALA A 929 -8.15 22.48 29.40
C ALA A 929 -8.19 22.19 27.89
N MET A 930 -8.61 21.00 27.48
CA MET A 930 -8.75 20.64 26.07
C MET A 930 -9.84 21.44 25.36
N ALA A 931 -10.99 21.65 26.00
CA ALA A 931 -12.09 22.45 25.45
C ALA A 931 -11.68 23.91 25.24
N MET A 932 -10.89 24.48 26.15
CA MET A 932 -10.38 25.85 26.03
C MET A 932 -9.28 25.98 24.97
N ALA A 933 -8.38 24.99 24.85
CA ALA A 933 -7.27 25.02 23.90
C ALA A 933 -7.63 24.51 22.49
N GLY A 934 -8.72 23.75 22.32
CA GLY A 934 -9.14 23.17 21.04
C GLY A 934 -9.98 24.09 20.15
N ASN A 935 -10.35 25.28 20.62
CA ASN A 935 -11.10 26.26 19.85
C ASN A 935 -10.18 26.98 18.85
N ALA A 936 -10.47 26.87 17.55
CA ALA A 936 -9.67 27.51 16.51
C ALA A 936 -9.63 29.05 16.69
N GLY A 937 -8.43 29.62 16.78
CA GLY A 937 -8.23 31.07 16.95
C GLY A 937 -8.22 31.57 18.40
N SER A 938 -8.34 30.68 19.39
CA SER A 938 -8.32 31.03 20.83
C SER A 938 -6.95 31.49 21.35
N PHE A 939 -5.85 31.03 20.74
CA PHE A 939 -4.49 31.44 21.10
C PHE A 939 -3.68 31.85 19.86
N LEU A 940 -2.99 32.99 19.95
CA LEU A 940 -2.12 33.49 18.87
C LEU A 940 -0.98 32.52 18.52
N VAL A 941 -0.56 31.66 19.45
CA VAL A 941 0.48 30.64 19.20
C VAL A 941 0.03 29.57 18.20
N ASP A 942 -1.27 29.38 17.98
CA ASP A 942 -1.78 28.46 16.97
C ASP A 942 -1.63 29.02 15.54
N SER A 943 -1.84 30.33 15.37
CA SER A 943 -1.61 31.04 14.10
C SER A 943 -0.13 31.40 13.89
N ILE A 944 0.63 31.55 14.98
CA ILE A 944 2.04 31.96 14.99
C ILE A 944 2.85 30.97 15.85
N PRO A 945 3.20 29.78 15.32
CA PRO A 945 3.81 28.70 16.11
C PRO A 945 5.14 29.04 16.77
N TRP A 946 5.91 29.99 16.23
CA TRP A 946 7.19 30.41 16.83
C TRP A 946 7.01 31.08 18.19
N LEU A 947 5.81 31.58 18.53
CA LEU A 947 5.52 32.15 19.85
C LEU A 947 5.75 31.14 21.00
N LYS A 948 5.71 29.82 20.71
CA LYS A 948 6.02 28.78 21.71
C LYS A 948 7.44 28.84 22.24
N TYR A 949 8.37 29.53 21.57
CA TYR A 949 9.76 29.69 22.01
C TYR A 949 10.00 30.97 22.82
N VAL A 950 9.04 31.91 22.87
CA VAL A 950 9.17 33.15 23.66
C VAL A 950 9.29 32.84 25.16
N PRO A 951 10.25 33.41 25.91
CA PRO A 951 10.38 33.12 27.34
C PRO A 951 9.10 33.40 28.14
N ALA A 952 8.80 32.59 29.16
CA ALA A 952 7.58 32.70 29.95
C ALA A 952 7.45 34.01 30.77
N TRP A 953 8.54 34.77 30.90
CA TRP A 953 8.57 36.10 31.54
C TRP A 953 8.20 37.25 30.58
N PHE A 954 8.18 37.02 29.26
CA PHE A 954 7.95 38.06 28.26
C PHE A 954 6.49 38.57 28.28
N PRO A 955 6.23 39.88 28.11
CA PRO A 955 4.87 40.43 28.06
C PRO A 955 4.02 39.75 26.99
N GLY A 956 2.82 39.26 27.36
CA GLY A 956 1.93 38.52 26.46
C GLY A 956 2.15 37.00 26.43
N ALA A 957 3.21 36.46 27.05
CA ALA A 957 3.48 35.01 27.14
C ALA A 957 2.67 34.27 28.22
N GLY A 958 1.60 34.87 28.76
CA GLY A 958 0.77 34.30 29.83
C GLY A 958 0.15 32.93 29.50
N PHE A 959 -0.03 32.63 28.21
CA PHE A 959 -0.51 31.33 27.73
C PHE A 959 0.42 30.18 28.13
N LYS A 960 1.73 30.41 28.30
CA LYS A 960 2.69 29.38 28.73
C LYS A 960 2.45 28.90 30.17
N ARG A 961 2.00 29.80 31.05
CA ARG A 961 1.64 29.44 32.44
C ARG A 961 0.41 28.55 32.45
N LYS A 962 -0.62 28.93 31.68
CA LYS A 962 -1.83 28.11 31.47
C LYS A 962 -1.47 26.74 30.90
N ALA A 963 -0.65 26.67 29.86
CA ALA A 963 -0.22 25.40 29.27
C ALA A 963 0.52 24.50 30.27
N THR A 964 1.38 25.06 31.12
CA THR A 964 2.12 24.31 32.14
C THR A 964 1.17 23.70 33.17
N GLU A 965 0.17 24.46 33.60
CA GLU A 965 -0.86 23.98 34.53
C GLU A 965 -1.75 22.90 33.89
N TRP A 966 -2.24 23.17 32.68
CA TRP A 966 -3.09 22.26 31.92
C TRP A 966 -2.40 20.94 31.59
N ARG A 967 -1.10 20.98 31.27
CA ARG A 967 -0.29 19.78 31.00
C ARG A 967 -0.25 18.81 32.18
N LYS A 968 -0.29 19.31 33.43
CA LYS A 968 -0.35 18.43 34.61
C LYS A 968 -1.62 17.60 34.62
N SER A 969 -2.76 18.23 34.34
CA SER A 969 -4.06 17.56 34.32
C SER A 969 -4.18 16.57 33.16
N THR A 970 -3.74 16.94 31.96
CA THR A 970 -3.80 16.06 30.78
C THR A 970 -2.85 14.88 30.89
N THR A 971 -1.66 15.06 31.46
CA THR A 971 -0.72 13.97 31.74
C THR A 971 -1.28 13.02 32.79
N ALA A 972 -1.83 13.55 33.89
CA ALA A 972 -2.44 12.74 34.94
C ALA A 972 -3.63 11.92 34.43
N MET A 973 -4.43 12.46 33.50
CA MET A 973 -5.55 11.75 32.89
C MET A 973 -5.12 10.50 32.10
N VAL A 974 -3.91 10.50 31.54
CA VAL A 974 -3.35 9.36 30.80
C VAL A 974 -2.67 8.38 31.75
N GLU A 975 -1.79 8.89 32.61
CA GLU A 975 -0.84 8.04 33.36
C GLU A 975 -1.49 7.39 34.58
N VAL A 976 -2.31 8.12 35.34
CA VAL A 976 -2.83 7.66 36.64
C VAL A 976 -3.72 6.41 36.51
N PRO A 977 -4.77 6.36 35.66
CA PRO A 977 -5.59 5.17 35.53
C PRO A 977 -4.84 4.01 34.85
N PHE A 978 -3.94 4.29 33.89
CA PHE A 978 -3.15 3.25 33.24
C PHE A 978 -2.19 2.57 34.22
N GLN A 979 -1.52 3.35 35.07
CA GLN A 979 -0.62 2.82 36.10
C GLN A 979 -1.38 2.03 37.16
N ALA A 980 -2.59 2.46 37.54
CA ALA A 980 -3.44 1.71 38.47
C ALA A 980 -3.75 0.30 37.94
N VAL A 981 -4.06 0.16 36.65
CA VAL A 981 -4.26 -1.16 36.02
C VAL A 981 -2.97 -1.98 36.01
N LYS A 982 -1.83 -1.39 35.65
CA LYS A 982 -0.54 -2.10 35.69
C LYS A 982 -0.21 -2.63 37.09
N ASN A 983 -0.47 -1.84 38.14
CA ASN A 983 -0.28 -2.27 39.52
C ASN A 983 -1.22 -3.43 39.86
N ALA A 984 -2.51 -3.33 39.50
CA ALA A 984 -3.47 -4.40 39.73
C ALA A 984 -3.11 -5.69 38.96
N ILE A 985 -2.49 -5.60 37.78
CA ILE A 985 -1.97 -6.75 37.03
C ILE A 985 -0.83 -7.41 37.81
N ALA A 986 0.12 -6.61 38.31
CA ALA A 986 1.24 -7.11 39.10
C ALA A 986 0.78 -7.80 40.40
N ASP A 987 -0.30 -7.31 41.00
CA ASP A 987 -0.92 -7.89 42.20
C ASP A 987 -1.83 -9.09 41.90
N GLY A 988 -2.04 -9.45 40.62
CA GLY A 988 -2.93 -10.54 40.20
C GLY A 988 -4.43 -10.26 40.41
N MET A 989 -4.82 -9.00 40.56
CA MET A 989 -6.17 -8.54 40.90
C MET A 989 -6.83 -7.69 39.80
N ALA A 990 -6.25 -7.62 38.60
CA ALA A 990 -6.76 -6.75 37.54
C ALA A 990 -8.12 -7.20 36.99
N PRO A 991 -9.16 -6.34 37.04
CA PRO A 991 -10.47 -6.65 36.49
C PRO A 991 -10.51 -6.58 34.95
N PRO A 992 -11.45 -7.30 34.28
CA PRO A 992 -11.59 -7.29 32.82
C PRO A 992 -11.79 -5.88 32.25
N SER A 993 -10.86 -5.45 31.40
CA SER A 993 -10.86 -4.12 30.80
C SER A 993 -10.16 -4.10 29.44
N MET A 994 -10.37 -3.02 28.68
CA MET A 994 -9.63 -2.79 27.44
C MET A 994 -8.12 -2.78 27.68
N VAL A 995 -7.63 -2.06 28.70
CA VAL A 995 -6.19 -2.00 29.02
C VAL A 995 -5.63 -3.36 29.43
N LEU A 996 -6.35 -4.14 30.24
CA LEU A 996 -5.91 -5.51 30.59
C LEU A 996 -5.77 -6.38 29.34
N SER A 997 -6.79 -6.35 28.46
CA SER A 997 -6.78 -7.13 27.23
C SER A 997 -5.65 -6.71 26.29
N LEU A 998 -5.37 -5.41 26.15
CA LEU A 998 -4.28 -4.89 25.31
C LEU A 998 -2.89 -5.22 25.88
N LEU A 999 -2.71 -5.09 27.20
CA LEU A 999 -1.44 -5.46 27.83
C LEU A 999 -1.19 -6.98 27.77
N GLY A 1000 -2.26 -7.79 27.75
CA GLY A 1000 -2.17 -9.24 27.58
C GLY A 1000 -1.80 -9.72 26.17
N THR A 1001 -1.82 -8.84 25.16
CA THR A 1001 -1.36 -9.17 23.79
C THR A 1001 0.11 -8.81 23.55
N LEU A 1002 0.83 -8.31 24.56
CA LEU A 1002 2.25 -8.00 24.43
C LEU A 1002 3.06 -9.30 24.40
N GLU A 1003 3.80 -9.54 23.33
CA GLU A 1003 4.77 -10.63 23.23
C GLU A 1003 6.15 -10.17 23.76
N GLU A 1004 7.02 -11.10 24.19
CA GLU A 1004 8.34 -10.76 24.77
C GLU A 1004 9.27 -10.01 23.79
N GLU A 1005 8.98 -10.06 22.49
CA GLU A 1005 9.77 -9.44 21.41
C GLU A 1005 9.21 -8.06 20.94
N ASP A 1006 8.06 -7.61 21.45
CA ASP A 1006 7.46 -6.32 21.07
C ASP A 1006 8.23 -5.11 21.64
N ASP A 1007 8.22 -3.96 20.93
CA ASP A 1007 8.65 -2.65 21.49
C ASP A 1007 7.65 -2.21 22.58
N SER A 1008 7.84 -2.77 23.78
CA SER A 1008 6.99 -2.57 24.95
C SER A 1008 6.81 -1.08 25.28
N THR A 1009 7.80 -0.23 25.01
CA THR A 1009 7.72 1.20 25.30
C THR A 1009 6.81 1.93 24.30
N HIS A 1010 6.88 1.61 23.01
CA HIS A 1010 5.95 2.14 22.01
C HIS A 1010 4.52 1.65 22.25
N MET A 1011 4.35 0.35 22.49
CA MET A 1011 3.03 -0.26 22.68
C MET A 1011 2.33 0.25 23.95
N GLU A 1012 3.03 0.43 25.07
CA GLU A 1012 2.45 1.03 26.27
C GLU A 1012 1.98 2.49 26.03
N LYS A 1013 2.76 3.29 25.28
CA LYS A 1013 2.36 4.66 24.91
C LYS A 1013 1.17 4.68 23.94
N LEU A 1014 1.07 3.68 23.07
CA LEU A 1014 -0.08 3.51 22.19
C LEU A 1014 -1.33 3.16 23.00
N PHE A 1015 -1.25 2.15 23.86
CA PHE A 1015 -2.39 1.66 24.66
C PHE A 1015 -2.88 2.68 25.67
N SER A 1016 -1.97 3.32 26.41
CA SER A 1016 -2.33 4.40 27.34
C SER A 1016 -2.99 5.58 26.62
N GLY A 1017 -2.49 5.98 25.44
CA GLY A 1017 -3.08 7.04 24.63
C GLY A 1017 -4.48 6.69 24.09
N VAL A 1018 -4.70 5.43 23.68
CA VAL A 1018 -6.00 4.96 23.20
C VAL A 1018 -7.02 4.87 24.34
N ALA A 1019 -6.62 4.34 25.50
CA ALA A 1019 -7.45 4.29 26.69
C ALA A 1019 -7.84 5.68 27.20
N ALA A 1020 -6.88 6.60 27.23
CA ALA A 1020 -7.15 7.99 27.58
C ALA A 1020 -8.07 8.70 26.58
N ALA A 1021 -8.00 8.37 25.29
CA ALA A 1021 -8.90 8.92 24.28
C ALA A 1021 -10.33 8.38 24.44
N ALA A 1022 -10.49 7.10 24.81
CA ALA A 1022 -11.79 6.54 25.16
C ALA A 1022 -12.36 7.24 26.39
N TYR A 1023 -11.55 7.40 27.43
CA TYR A 1023 -11.91 8.11 28.65
C TYR A 1023 -12.36 9.54 28.37
N THR A 1024 -11.57 10.30 27.60
CA THR A 1024 -11.88 11.69 27.20
C THR A 1024 -13.20 11.78 26.46
N GLY A 1025 -13.43 10.88 25.48
CA GLY A 1025 -14.66 10.88 24.69
C GLY A 1025 -15.90 10.45 25.48
N GLY A 1026 -15.79 9.48 26.39
CA GLY A 1026 -16.95 8.88 27.07
C GLY A 1026 -17.42 9.60 28.33
N SER A 1027 -16.57 10.41 28.97
CA SER A 1027 -16.90 11.00 30.28
C SER A 1027 -17.75 12.28 30.23
N ASP A 1028 -17.66 13.06 29.16
CA ASP A 1028 -18.19 14.44 29.17
C ASP A 1028 -19.31 14.66 28.14
N THR A 1029 -19.19 14.08 26.94
CA THR A 1029 -20.18 14.26 25.87
C THR A 1029 -21.53 13.63 26.22
N THR A 1030 -21.51 12.50 26.91
CA THR A 1030 -22.73 11.81 27.40
C THR A 1030 -23.44 12.65 28.47
N VAL A 1031 -22.68 13.37 29.30
CA VAL A 1031 -23.22 14.29 30.32
C VAL A 1031 -23.93 15.46 29.66
N SER A 1032 -23.33 16.05 28.62
CA SER A 1032 -23.96 17.11 27.83
C SER A 1032 -25.31 16.66 27.25
N ALA A 1033 -25.33 15.51 26.56
CA ALA A 1033 -26.55 14.98 25.95
C ALA A 1033 -27.65 14.65 26.98
N LEU A 1034 -27.31 14.02 28.12
CA LEU A 1034 -28.29 13.74 29.18
C LEU A 1034 -28.76 15.01 29.90
N GLY A 1035 -27.90 16.03 30.03
CA GLY A 1035 -28.30 17.35 30.51
C GLY A 1035 -29.31 18.03 29.57
N SER A 1036 -29.08 17.94 28.26
CA SER A 1036 -30.03 18.40 27.23
C SER A 1036 -31.34 17.63 27.27
N PHE A 1037 -31.30 16.33 27.52
CA PHE A 1037 -32.50 15.51 27.75
C PHE A 1037 -33.32 16.03 28.95
N PHE A 1038 -32.70 16.24 30.12
CA PHE A 1038 -33.43 16.77 31.28
C PHE A 1038 -34.05 18.15 30.99
N LEU A 1039 -33.30 19.03 30.34
CA LEU A 1039 -33.81 20.34 29.92
C LEU A 1039 -35.01 20.19 28.96
N ALA A 1040 -34.94 19.26 27.99
CA ALA A 1040 -36.05 18.99 27.08
C ALA A 1040 -37.29 18.48 27.81
N MET A 1041 -37.14 17.57 28.78
CA MET A 1041 -38.29 17.03 29.54
C MET A 1041 -38.98 18.10 30.42
N LEU A 1042 -38.22 19.10 30.91
CA LEU A 1042 -38.79 20.24 31.62
C LEU A 1042 -39.54 21.20 30.68
N LEU A 1043 -39.02 21.44 29.49
CA LEU A 1043 -39.62 22.37 28.53
C LEU A 1043 -40.80 21.75 27.75
N HIS A 1044 -40.79 20.43 27.56
CA HIS A 1044 -41.77 19.67 26.76
C HIS A 1044 -42.38 18.51 27.57
N PRO A 1045 -43.19 18.81 28.61
CA PRO A 1045 -43.77 17.78 29.48
C PRO A 1045 -44.79 16.86 28.77
N ASP A 1046 -45.32 17.27 27.62
CA ASP A 1046 -46.15 16.41 26.76
C ASP A 1046 -45.34 15.28 26.11
N VAL A 1047 -44.10 15.56 25.68
CA VAL A 1047 -43.18 14.56 25.12
C VAL A 1047 -42.80 13.52 26.17
N GLN A 1048 -42.52 13.96 27.40
CA GLN A 1048 -42.30 13.06 28.54
C GLN A 1048 -43.48 12.09 28.74
N ARG A 1049 -44.72 12.60 28.71
CA ARG A 1049 -45.94 11.78 28.88
C ARG A 1049 -46.14 10.78 27.75
N LYS A 1050 -45.82 11.13 26.50
CA LYS A 1050 -45.90 10.21 25.36
C LYS A 1050 -44.87 9.07 25.47
N ALA A 1051 -43.64 9.40 25.82
CA ALA A 1051 -42.58 8.41 26.05
C ALA A 1051 -42.95 7.46 27.21
N GLN A 1052 -43.50 8.00 28.30
CA GLN A 1052 -44.02 7.21 29.42
C GLN A 1052 -45.16 6.28 29.00
N ALA A 1053 -46.09 6.75 28.16
CA ALA A 1053 -47.18 5.91 27.66
C ALA A 1053 -46.70 4.74 26.80
N GLU A 1054 -45.66 4.94 25.96
CA GLU A 1054 -45.03 3.85 25.21
C GLU A 1054 -44.39 2.82 26.16
N LEU A 1055 -43.61 3.30 27.14
CA LEU A 1055 -42.96 2.45 28.14
C LEU A 1055 -43.98 1.65 28.96
N ASP A 1056 -45.07 2.28 29.38
CA ASP A 1056 -46.14 1.61 30.13
C ASP A 1056 -46.82 0.51 29.30
N GLY A 1057 -46.96 0.72 27.99
CA GLY A 1057 -47.58 -0.25 27.06
C GLY A 1057 -46.69 -1.45 26.73
N VAL A 1058 -45.36 -1.28 26.73
CA VAL A 1058 -44.41 -2.31 26.30
C VAL A 1058 -43.74 -3.01 27.49
N VAL A 1059 -43.26 -2.24 28.47
CA VAL A 1059 -42.49 -2.75 29.61
C VAL A 1059 -43.41 -3.01 30.81
N GLY A 1060 -44.43 -2.18 31.00
CA GLY A 1060 -45.33 -2.23 32.16
C GLY A 1060 -44.69 -1.66 33.43
N ASN A 1061 -45.23 -2.05 34.60
CA ASN A 1061 -44.83 -1.52 35.92
C ASN A 1061 -44.10 -2.54 36.81
N ASP A 1062 -43.84 -3.76 36.31
CA ASP A 1062 -43.29 -4.87 37.12
C ASP A 1062 -41.76 -5.00 37.02
N ARG A 1063 -41.13 -4.30 36.07
CA ARG A 1063 -39.67 -4.30 35.87
C ARG A 1063 -39.17 -2.99 35.25
N LEU A 1064 -37.87 -2.75 35.36
CA LEU A 1064 -37.20 -1.67 34.60
C LEU A 1064 -36.91 -2.12 33.15
N PRO A 1065 -36.86 -1.17 32.18
CA PRO A 1065 -36.47 -1.46 30.81
C PRO A 1065 -35.05 -2.02 30.70
N ASP A 1066 -34.81 -2.84 29.69
CA ASP A 1066 -33.48 -3.26 29.29
C ASP A 1066 -33.31 -3.25 27.76
N PHE A 1067 -32.14 -3.64 27.26
CA PHE A 1067 -31.83 -3.58 25.83
C PHE A 1067 -32.64 -4.56 24.96
N SER A 1068 -33.35 -5.53 25.54
CA SER A 1068 -34.26 -6.39 24.80
C SER A 1068 -35.54 -5.67 24.35
N ASP A 1069 -35.89 -4.57 25.02
CA ASP A 1069 -37.06 -3.75 24.71
C ASP A 1069 -36.83 -2.75 23.56
N GLU A 1070 -35.57 -2.53 23.16
CA GLU A 1070 -35.15 -1.45 22.23
C GLU A 1070 -35.89 -1.47 20.89
N GLN A 1071 -36.12 -2.65 20.31
CA GLN A 1071 -36.84 -2.78 19.05
C GLN A 1071 -38.34 -2.48 19.16
N SER A 1072 -38.90 -2.59 20.37
CA SER A 1072 -40.32 -2.36 20.65
C SER A 1072 -40.60 -0.95 21.19
N LEU A 1073 -39.58 -0.12 21.37
CA LEU A 1073 -39.66 1.25 21.88
C LEU A 1073 -39.16 2.28 20.84
N PRO A 1074 -39.82 2.38 19.67
CA PRO A 1074 -39.42 3.31 18.62
C PRO A 1074 -39.49 4.78 19.05
N TYR A 1075 -40.44 5.18 19.91
CA TYR A 1075 -40.54 6.56 20.40
C TYR A 1075 -39.37 6.93 21.31
N ILE A 1076 -38.91 6.03 22.18
CA ILE A 1076 -37.68 6.25 22.97
C ILE A 1076 -36.47 6.43 22.06
N THR A 1077 -36.34 5.60 21.02
CA THR A 1077 -35.24 5.71 20.06
C THR A 1077 -35.28 7.04 19.29
N ALA A 1078 -36.48 7.47 18.87
CA ALA A 1078 -36.70 8.77 18.25
C ALA A 1078 -36.40 9.94 19.20
N LEU A 1079 -36.70 9.81 20.49
CA LEU A 1079 -36.38 10.80 21.51
C LEU A 1079 -34.87 10.98 21.66
N VAL A 1080 -34.10 9.89 21.68
CA VAL A 1080 -32.62 9.94 21.72
C VAL A 1080 -32.08 10.69 20.48
N GLN A 1081 -32.61 10.40 19.29
CA GLN A 1081 -32.22 11.08 18.06
C GLN A 1081 -32.55 12.59 18.10
N GLU A 1082 -33.72 12.95 18.65
CA GLU A 1082 -34.11 14.36 18.80
C GLU A 1082 -33.25 15.10 19.84
N VAL A 1083 -32.82 14.44 20.93
CA VAL A 1083 -31.87 15.03 21.88
C VAL A 1083 -30.55 15.39 21.19
N LEU A 1084 -30.02 14.50 20.36
CA LEU A 1084 -28.76 14.72 19.64
C LEU A 1084 -28.89 15.78 18.53
N ARG A 1085 -30.08 15.92 17.92
CA ARG A 1085 -30.37 16.90 16.87
C ARG A 1085 -30.62 18.30 17.43
N TRP A 1086 -31.50 18.42 18.42
CA TRP A 1086 -32.02 19.69 18.93
C TRP A 1086 -30.94 20.55 19.59
N ARG A 1087 -30.05 19.92 20.37
CA ARG A 1087 -28.93 20.58 21.05
C ARG A 1087 -27.67 19.72 20.89
N PRO A 1088 -27.00 19.78 19.73
CA PRO A 1088 -25.86 18.92 19.46
C PRO A 1088 -24.71 19.21 20.43
N VAL A 1089 -24.09 18.15 20.95
CA VAL A 1089 -23.00 18.22 21.93
C VAL A 1089 -21.81 19.05 21.42
N THR A 1090 -21.50 18.90 20.12
CA THR A 1090 -20.46 19.67 19.41
C THR A 1090 -21.09 20.43 18.24
N PRO A 1091 -21.59 21.67 18.44
CA PRO A 1091 -22.26 22.45 17.40
C PRO A 1091 -21.39 22.72 16.17
N LEU A 1092 -20.07 22.89 16.39
CA LEU A 1092 -19.05 22.86 15.35
C LEU A 1092 -18.26 21.56 15.45
N ALA A 1093 -18.11 20.85 14.34
CA ALA A 1093 -17.26 19.68 14.27
C ALA A 1093 -15.79 20.07 14.52
N VAL A 1094 -15.01 19.13 15.07
CA VAL A 1094 -13.56 19.31 15.28
C VAL A 1094 -12.92 19.75 13.95
N PRO A 1095 -12.14 20.84 13.91
CA PRO A 1095 -11.62 21.39 12.67
C PRO A 1095 -10.78 20.40 11.86
N HIS A 1096 -11.07 20.32 10.56
CA HIS A 1096 -10.29 19.58 9.58
C HIS A 1096 -9.27 20.50 8.92
N ARG A 1097 -8.25 19.93 8.27
CA ARG A 1097 -7.31 20.67 7.45
C ARG A 1097 -7.36 20.16 6.03
N LEU A 1098 -7.59 21.06 5.09
CA LEU A 1098 -7.56 20.76 3.67
C LEU A 1098 -6.11 20.57 3.23
N THR A 1099 -5.76 19.37 2.77
CA THR A 1099 -4.36 19.06 2.44
C THR A 1099 -3.93 19.66 1.11
N SER A 1100 -4.78 19.64 0.07
CA SER A 1100 -4.53 20.21 -1.26
C SER A 1100 -5.57 21.27 -1.58
N GLU A 1101 -5.23 22.24 -2.43
CA GLU A 1101 -6.24 23.18 -2.94
C GLU A 1101 -7.35 22.40 -3.64
N ASP A 1102 -8.60 22.81 -3.40
CA ASP A 1102 -9.78 22.16 -3.95
C ASP A 1102 -10.72 23.22 -4.57
N GLU A 1103 -11.60 22.76 -5.45
CA GLU A 1103 -12.66 23.56 -6.05
C GLU A 1103 -14.03 23.00 -5.64
N PHE A 1104 -14.88 23.87 -5.09
CA PHE A 1104 -16.21 23.50 -4.64
C PHE A 1104 -17.24 24.51 -5.13
N ARG A 1105 -18.18 24.04 -5.97
CA ARG A 1105 -19.29 24.83 -6.54
C ARG A 1105 -18.83 26.18 -7.14
N GLY A 1106 -17.71 26.17 -7.86
CA GLY A 1106 -17.13 27.37 -8.49
C GLY A 1106 -16.25 28.22 -7.57
N TYR A 1107 -16.19 27.92 -6.28
CA TYR A 1107 -15.28 28.55 -5.32
C TYR A 1107 -13.94 27.82 -5.23
N ARG A 1108 -12.89 28.60 -4.97
CA ARG A 1108 -11.56 28.07 -4.66
C ARG A 1108 -11.39 27.89 -3.16
N LEU A 1109 -11.03 26.70 -2.71
CA LEU A 1109 -10.72 26.36 -1.31
C LEU A 1109 -9.20 26.19 -1.16
N PRO A 1110 -8.48 27.11 -0.51
CA PRO A 1110 -7.02 27.08 -0.47
C PRO A 1110 -6.43 25.85 0.24
N ALA A 1111 -5.31 25.33 -0.29
CA ALA A 1111 -4.52 24.32 0.42
C ALA A 1111 -4.11 24.83 1.81
N GLY A 1112 -4.17 23.95 2.81
CA GLY A 1112 -3.88 24.28 4.20
C GLY A 1112 -5.03 24.98 4.94
N ALA A 1113 -6.17 25.25 4.29
CA ALA A 1113 -7.32 25.84 4.95
C ALA A 1113 -7.85 24.97 6.08
N ILE A 1114 -8.22 25.62 7.18
CA ILE A 1114 -8.98 24.99 8.26
C ILE A 1114 -10.41 24.88 7.79
N VAL A 1115 -10.97 23.68 7.78
CA VAL A 1115 -12.33 23.41 7.30
C VAL A 1115 -13.18 22.92 8.47
N VAL A 1116 -14.24 23.65 8.80
CA VAL A 1116 -15.07 23.39 9.98
C VAL A 1116 -16.48 23.06 9.53
N GLY A 1117 -16.98 21.88 9.88
CA GLY A 1117 -18.39 21.53 9.66
C GLY A 1117 -19.26 22.15 10.74
N ASN A 1118 -20.27 22.93 10.36
CA ASN A 1118 -21.25 23.50 11.28
C ASN A 1118 -22.43 22.54 11.44
N GLY A 1119 -22.29 21.60 12.37
CA GLY A 1119 -23.31 20.59 12.66
C GLY A 1119 -24.62 21.23 13.12
N TRP A 1120 -24.58 22.34 13.86
CA TRP A 1120 -25.78 23.09 14.25
C TRP A 1120 -26.59 23.54 13.05
N ALA A 1121 -25.95 24.21 12.08
CA ALA A 1121 -26.64 24.69 10.88
C ALA A 1121 -27.29 23.55 10.08
N MET A 1122 -26.63 22.39 10.02
CA MET A 1122 -27.15 21.21 9.32
C MET A 1122 -28.32 20.55 10.04
N LEU A 1123 -28.27 20.49 11.37
CA LEU A 1123 -29.31 19.88 12.22
C LEU A 1123 -30.50 20.84 12.47
N HIS A 1124 -30.34 22.11 12.11
CA HIS A 1124 -31.36 23.16 12.16
C HIS A 1124 -31.71 23.72 10.76
N ASP A 1125 -31.50 22.93 9.71
CA ASP A 1125 -31.98 23.27 8.36
C ASP A 1125 -33.47 23.00 8.27
N GLU A 1126 -34.28 24.06 8.20
CA GLU A 1126 -35.75 24.01 8.13
C GLU A 1126 -36.29 23.22 6.93
N ASN A 1127 -35.50 23.05 5.86
CA ASN A 1127 -35.93 22.22 4.71
C ASN A 1127 -35.94 20.72 5.06
N ARG A 1128 -35.05 20.31 5.97
CA ARG A 1128 -34.90 18.90 6.37
C ARG A 1128 -35.57 18.61 7.71
N PHE A 1129 -35.54 19.59 8.62
CA PHE A 1129 -36.14 19.51 9.94
C PHE A 1129 -37.11 20.68 10.11
N PRO A 1130 -38.34 20.61 9.55
CA PRO A 1130 -39.33 21.65 9.75
C PRO A 1130 -39.57 21.91 11.24
N HIS A 1131 -39.67 23.17 11.62
CA HIS A 1131 -39.72 23.61 13.02
C HIS A 1131 -38.49 23.11 13.78
N ALA A 1132 -37.29 23.47 13.32
CA ALA A 1132 -36.06 22.86 13.77
C ALA A 1132 -35.70 23.24 15.23
N ASP A 1133 -36.17 24.40 15.69
CA ASP A 1133 -35.99 24.85 17.08
C ASP A 1133 -36.94 24.16 18.08
N ASP A 1134 -38.01 23.52 17.60
CA ASP A 1134 -38.95 22.76 18.42
C ASP A 1134 -38.44 21.32 18.66
N PHE A 1135 -38.65 20.81 19.88
CA PHE A 1135 -38.31 19.44 20.26
C PHE A 1135 -39.43 18.47 19.90
N ILE A 1136 -39.31 17.77 18.77
CA ILE A 1136 -40.35 16.91 18.18
C ILE A 1136 -39.74 15.54 17.85
N PRO A 1137 -39.79 14.54 18.77
CA PRO A 1137 -39.31 13.18 18.48
C PRO A 1137 -40.02 12.52 17.29
N GLU A 1138 -41.30 12.82 17.08
CA GLU A 1138 -42.14 12.21 16.04
C GLU A 1138 -41.59 12.41 14.62
N ARG A 1139 -40.68 13.37 14.40
CA ARG A 1139 -40.02 13.57 13.10
C ARG A 1139 -39.15 12.39 12.66
N PHE A 1140 -38.72 11.56 13.62
CA PHE A 1140 -37.97 10.34 13.37
C PHE A 1140 -38.86 9.10 13.28
N LEU A 1141 -40.19 9.28 13.29
CA LEU A 1141 -41.15 8.21 13.14
C LEU A 1141 -41.86 8.31 11.79
N THR A 1142 -42.23 7.16 11.25
CA THR A 1142 -43.19 7.06 10.15
C THR A 1142 -44.62 7.25 10.67
N PRO A 1143 -45.61 7.52 9.80
CA PRO A 1143 -47.00 7.70 10.23
C PRO A 1143 -47.61 6.51 11.00
N ASP A 1144 -47.07 5.30 10.82
CA ASP A 1144 -47.43 4.07 11.53
C ASP A 1144 -46.66 3.87 12.86
N GLY A 1145 -45.88 4.86 13.30
CA GLY A 1145 -45.18 4.85 14.60
C GLY A 1145 -43.89 4.04 14.63
N GLN A 1146 -43.39 3.58 13.47
CA GLN A 1146 -42.10 2.90 13.34
C GLN A 1146 -40.97 3.90 13.11
N LEU A 1147 -39.71 3.48 13.31
CA LEU A 1147 -38.57 4.35 13.04
C LEU A 1147 -38.44 4.67 11.54
N ASN A 1148 -38.34 5.95 11.23
CA ASN A 1148 -38.18 6.44 9.87
C ASN A 1148 -36.78 6.13 9.34
N THR A 1149 -36.69 5.16 8.44
CA THR A 1149 -35.42 4.72 7.87
C THR A 1149 -34.77 5.74 6.94
N ASP A 1150 -35.53 6.69 6.41
CA ASP A 1150 -35.02 7.75 5.54
C ASP A 1150 -34.23 8.81 6.33
N MET A 1151 -34.38 8.80 7.66
CA MET A 1151 -33.70 9.69 8.60
C MET A 1151 -32.46 9.05 9.26
N LYS A 1152 -32.03 7.86 8.82
CA LYS A 1152 -30.87 7.14 9.41
C LYS A 1152 -29.58 7.96 9.43
N ASP A 1153 -29.39 8.87 8.47
CA ASP A 1153 -28.19 9.71 8.37
C ASP A 1153 -28.33 11.06 9.09
N ALA A 1154 -29.50 11.34 9.70
CA ALA A 1154 -29.79 12.62 10.34
C ALA A 1154 -28.92 12.87 11.60
N GLU A 1155 -28.40 11.82 12.23
CA GLU A 1155 -27.53 11.91 13.41
C GLU A 1155 -26.04 12.11 13.05
N LEU A 1156 -25.64 11.94 11.78
CA LEU A 1156 -24.23 12.01 11.38
C LEU A 1156 -23.58 13.35 11.73
N PRO A 1157 -24.21 14.53 11.51
CA PRO A 1157 -23.60 15.81 11.89
C PRO A 1157 -23.35 15.96 13.39
N ALA A 1158 -24.06 15.23 14.25
CA ALA A 1158 -23.86 15.24 15.71
C ALA A 1158 -22.59 14.47 16.13
N PHE A 1159 -22.10 13.55 15.29
CA PHE A 1159 -20.92 12.72 15.55
C PHE A 1159 -19.70 13.06 14.67
N GLY A 1160 -19.87 13.92 13.67
CA GLY A 1160 -18.84 14.31 12.71
C GLY A 1160 -18.89 13.50 11.40
N PHE A 1161 -17.82 13.57 10.60
CA PHE A 1161 -17.89 13.18 9.18
C PHE A 1161 -16.73 12.30 8.73
N GLY A 1162 -16.96 11.46 7.71
CA GLY A 1162 -15.94 10.70 7.00
C GLY A 1162 -15.11 9.79 7.90
N ARG A 1163 -13.83 9.66 7.53
CA ARG A 1163 -12.83 8.88 8.29
C ARG A 1163 -12.64 9.36 9.73
N ARG A 1164 -13.14 10.57 10.05
CA ARG A 1164 -12.99 11.22 11.35
C ARG A 1164 -14.26 11.19 12.20
N ILE A 1165 -15.32 10.53 11.73
CA ILE A 1165 -16.56 10.32 12.51
C ILE A 1165 -16.26 9.67 13.87
N CYS A 1166 -17.02 10.07 14.90
CA CYS A 1166 -16.86 9.54 16.26
C CYS A 1166 -16.87 8.01 16.27
N PRO A 1167 -15.80 7.35 16.75
CA PRO A 1167 -15.73 5.90 16.83
C PRO A 1167 -16.60 5.34 17.96
N GLY A 1168 -16.85 6.11 19.02
CA GLY A 1168 -17.58 5.69 20.21
C GLY A 1168 -19.10 5.86 20.13
N ARG A 1169 -19.65 6.30 18.98
CA ARG A 1169 -21.08 6.64 18.84
C ARG A 1169 -22.03 5.52 19.24
N TYR A 1170 -21.67 4.25 18.97
CA TYR A 1170 -22.52 3.11 19.29
C TYR A 1170 -22.66 2.88 20.79
N LEU A 1171 -21.57 3.05 21.55
CA LEU A 1171 -21.61 3.01 23.01
C LEU A 1171 -22.37 4.22 23.56
N ALA A 1172 -22.14 5.41 23.00
CA ALA A 1172 -22.85 6.63 23.39
C ALA A 1172 -24.37 6.47 23.22
N CYS A 1173 -24.85 6.09 22.03
CA CYS A 1173 -26.27 5.86 21.77
C CYS A 1173 -26.86 4.79 22.69
N SER A 1174 -26.15 3.67 22.91
CA SER A 1174 -26.61 2.63 23.84
C SER A 1174 -26.75 3.16 25.27
N SER A 1175 -25.78 3.96 25.75
CA SER A 1175 -25.81 4.54 27.09
C SER A 1175 -26.91 5.60 27.27
N LEU A 1176 -27.16 6.43 26.25
CA LEU A 1176 -28.23 7.41 26.25
C LEU A 1176 -29.58 6.73 26.25
N TRP A 1177 -29.78 5.75 25.36
CA TRP A 1177 -31.02 5.03 25.21
C TRP A 1177 -31.45 4.35 26.52
N ILE A 1178 -30.57 3.56 27.13
CA ILE A 1178 -30.94 2.84 28.36
C ILE A 1178 -31.13 3.78 29.55
N SER A 1179 -30.36 4.87 29.64
CA SER A 1179 -30.52 5.86 30.71
C SER A 1179 -31.86 6.57 30.59
N ILE A 1180 -32.20 7.04 29.39
CA ILE A 1180 -33.46 7.74 29.10
C ILE A 1180 -34.66 6.82 29.34
N ALA A 1181 -34.63 5.59 28.82
CA ALA A 1181 -35.70 4.61 29.03
C ALA A 1181 -35.92 4.34 30.52
N SER A 1182 -34.84 4.09 31.27
CA SER A 1182 -34.90 3.79 32.71
C SER A 1182 -35.40 4.98 33.54
N ILE A 1183 -34.97 6.21 33.19
CA ILE A 1183 -35.41 7.43 33.87
C ILE A 1183 -36.90 7.64 33.62
N LEU A 1184 -37.34 7.60 32.36
CA LEU A 1184 -38.73 7.89 32.01
C LEU A 1184 -39.69 6.78 32.49
N SER A 1185 -39.25 5.52 32.56
CA SER A 1185 -40.10 4.44 33.06
C SER A 1185 -40.42 4.59 34.55
N SER A 1186 -39.52 5.19 35.32
CA SER A 1186 -39.57 5.14 36.79
C SER A 1186 -39.74 6.49 37.48
N LEU A 1187 -39.32 7.59 36.85
CA LEU A 1187 -39.35 8.94 37.41
C LEU A 1187 -40.21 9.89 36.58
N GLU A 1188 -40.82 10.86 37.26
CA GLU A 1188 -41.40 12.05 36.67
C GLU A 1188 -40.45 13.24 36.91
N ILE A 1189 -40.06 13.88 35.82
CA ILE A 1189 -39.22 15.08 35.80
C ILE A 1189 -40.13 16.30 35.77
N TYR A 1190 -39.97 17.22 36.73
CA TYR A 1190 -40.82 18.40 36.86
C TYR A 1190 -40.04 19.66 37.22
N LYS A 1191 -40.64 20.82 36.93
CA LYS A 1191 -40.09 22.14 37.29
C LYS A 1191 -40.25 22.37 38.81
N PRO A 1192 -39.17 22.56 39.58
CA PRO A 1192 -39.28 22.94 40.98
C PRO A 1192 -40.00 24.28 41.14
N LEU A 1193 -40.61 24.50 42.31
CA LEU A 1193 -41.29 25.76 42.63
C LEU A 1193 -40.33 26.71 43.36
N ASP A 1194 -40.50 28.03 43.16
CA ASP A 1194 -39.85 29.06 43.95
C ASP A 1194 -40.53 29.25 45.32
N ASP A 1195 -39.98 30.13 46.16
CA ASP A 1195 -40.52 30.43 47.50
C ASP A 1195 -41.94 31.04 47.46
N GLN A 1196 -42.42 31.43 46.28
CA GLN A 1196 -43.77 31.99 46.04
C GLN A 1196 -44.72 30.96 45.40
N GLY A 1197 -44.27 29.72 45.16
CA GLY A 1197 -45.06 28.64 44.58
C GLY A 1197 -45.14 28.65 43.05
N ASN A 1198 -44.35 29.47 42.35
CA ASN A 1198 -44.33 29.51 40.88
C ASN A 1198 -43.29 28.52 40.32
N PRO A 1199 -43.55 27.86 39.17
CA PRO A 1199 -42.55 27.04 38.49
C PRO A 1199 -41.30 27.83 38.11
N ILE A 1200 -40.12 27.31 38.45
CA ILE A 1200 -38.83 27.88 38.05
C ILE A 1200 -38.56 27.47 36.61
N GLU A 1201 -38.68 28.45 35.70
CA GLU A 1201 -38.41 28.23 34.27
C GLU A 1201 -36.91 28.17 33.99
N PRO A 1202 -36.40 27.11 33.35
CA PRO A 1202 -35.01 27.07 32.92
C PRO A 1202 -34.79 28.05 31.76
N SER A 1203 -33.62 28.70 31.71
CA SER A 1203 -33.31 29.70 30.67
C SER A 1203 -33.26 29.12 29.26
N GLY A 1204 -32.99 27.81 29.13
CA GLY A 1204 -32.76 27.15 27.84
C GLY A 1204 -31.41 27.50 27.18
N ASP A 1205 -30.60 28.34 27.82
CA ASP A 1205 -29.33 28.83 27.32
C ASP A 1205 -28.20 27.81 27.51
N TYR A 1206 -27.18 27.90 26.65
CA TYR A 1206 -26.02 27.00 26.63
C TYR A 1206 -24.69 27.76 26.80
N THR A 1207 -23.70 27.04 27.33
CA THR A 1207 -22.29 27.48 27.35
C THR A 1207 -21.71 27.58 25.94
N THR A 1208 -20.54 28.23 25.81
CA THR A 1208 -19.76 28.28 24.55
C THR A 1208 -18.50 27.43 24.72
N GLY A 1209 -18.17 26.62 23.70
CA GLY A 1209 -16.92 25.86 23.62
C GLY A 1209 -17.01 24.73 22.58
N LEU A 1210 -15.95 23.92 22.49
CA LEU A 1210 -15.94 22.71 21.65
C LEU A 1210 -17.07 21.75 22.01
N VAL A 1211 -17.33 21.59 23.31
CA VAL A 1211 -18.49 20.89 23.87
C VAL A 1211 -19.36 21.91 24.59
N THR A 1212 -20.67 21.88 24.32
CA THR A 1212 -21.64 22.79 24.95
C THR A 1212 -22.48 22.08 26.00
N TYR A 1213 -22.88 22.80 27.04
CA TYR A 1213 -23.75 22.31 28.12
C TYR A 1213 -24.90 23.29 28.34
N PRO A 1214 -26.07 22.81 28.79
CA PRO A 1214 -27.08 23.72 29.31
C PRO A 1214 -26.48 24.51 30.48
N LEU A 1215 -26.80 25.81 30.56
CA LEU A 1215 -26.46 26.61 31.74
C LEU A 1215 -27.12 26.00 32.99
N PRO A 1216 -26.54 26.17 34.19
CA PRO A 1216 -27.09 25.59 35.41
C PRO A 1216 -28.59 25.89 35.58
N PHE A 1217 -29.39 24.83 35.78
CA PHE A 1217 -30.83 24.91 36.00
C PHE A 1217 -31.26 23.97 37.12
N LYS A 1218 -32.43 24.23 37.73
CA LYS A 1218 -33.02 23.35 38.75
C LYS A 1218 -33.93 22.33 38.11
N CYS A 1219 -33.90 21.09 38.59
CA CYS A 1219 -34.70 19.98 38.09
C CYS A 1219 -35.25 19.17 39.27
N GLY A 1220 -36.56 18.86 39.24
CA GLY A 1220 -37.21 18.04 40.26
C GLY A 1220 -37.42 16.61 39.76
N PHE A 1221 -37.28 15.63 40.66
CA PHE A 1221 -37.47 14.21 40.39
C PHE A 1221 -38.40 13.61 41.44
N LYS A 1222 -39.43 12.89 41.01
CA LYS A 1222 -40.28 12.09 41.90
C LYS A 1222 -40.56 10.72 41.28
N PRO A 1223 -40.63 9.63 42.07
CA PRO A 1223 -41.07 8.34 41.54
C PRO A 1223 -42.46 8.43 40.93
N ARG A 1224 -42.70 7.75 39.81
CA ARG A 1224 -44.02 7.72 39.16
C ARG A 1224 -45.08 6.97 39.99
N SER A 1225 -44.63 6.01 40.79
CA SER A 1225 -45.47 5.21 41.70
C SER A 1225 -44.62 4.61 42.81
N LYS A 1226 -45.27 4.06 43.85
CA LYS A 1226 -44.56 3.31 44.91
C LYS A 1226 -43.84 2.08 44.35
N ALA A 1227 -44.45 1.38 43.39
CA ALA A 1227 -43.82 0.24 42.71
C ALA A 1227 -42.56 0.65 41.93
N ALA A 1228 -42.57 1.82 41.28
CA ALA A 1228 -41.39 2.34 40.59
C ALA A 1228 -40.25 2.68 41.58
N GLU A 1229 -40.57 3.26 42.74
CA GLU A 1229 -39.60 3.52 43.81
C GLU A 1229 -38.99 2.20 44.34
N ASP A 1230 -39.82 1.19 44.59
CA ASP A 1230 -39.36 -0.13 45.06
C ASP A 1230 -38.49 -0.83 44.00
N LEU A 1231 -38.81 -0.70 42.71
CA LEU A 1231 -37.99 -1.21 41.60
C LEU A 1231 -36.62 -0.53 41.53
N ILE A 1232 -36.55 0.79 41.77
CA ILE A 1232 -35.27 1.52 41.80
C ILE A 1232 -34.38 0.98 42.92
N HIS A 1233 -34.91 0.83 44.14
CA HIS A 1233 -34.15 0.30 45.26
C HIS A 1233 -33.74 -1.17 45.06
N ALA A 1234 -34.65 -2.00 44.55
CA ALA A 1234 -34.36 -3.41 44.25
C ALA A 1234 -33.29 -3.57 43.17
N ALA A 1235 -33.29 -2.69 42.16
CA ALA A 1235 -32.32 -2.72 41.08
C ALA A 1235 -30.88 -2.44 41.54
N VAL A 1236 -30.68 -1.70 42.64
CA VAL A 1236 -29.36 -1.48 43.25
C VAL A 1236 -28.92 -2.69 44.07
N ILE A 1237 -29.84 -3.28 44.85
CA ILE A 1237 -29.54 -4.46 45.68
C ILE A 1237 -29.16 -5.69 44.84
N GLN A 1238 -29.70 -5.83 43.63
CA GLN A 1238 -29.35 -6.91 42.69
C GLN A 1238 -28.00 -6.71 41.98
N LEU A 1239 -27.33 -5.57 42.15
CA LEU A 1239 -26.04 -5.25 41.49
C LEU A 1239 -24.82 -5.47 42.39
N ASP A 1240 -25.03 -5.54 43.71
CA ASP A 1240 -24.08 -5.98 44.75
C ASP A 1240 -24.16 -7.51 44.94
#